data_AF-A0A2Z2IWD5-F1
#
_entry.id   AF-A0A2Z2IWD5-F1
#
_cell.length_a   1.000
_cell.length_b   1.000
_cell.length_c   1.000
_cell.angle_alpha   90.00
_cell.angle_beta   90.00
_cell.angle_gamma   90.00
#
_symmetry.space_group_name_H-M   'P 1'
#
loop_
_entity.id
_entity.type
_entity.pdbx_description
1 polymer ?
#
loop_
_entity_poly.entity_id
_entity_poly.type
_entity_poly.pdbx_seq_one_letter_code
_entity_poly.pdbx_strand_id
1 'polypeptide(L)'
;MAHNAAPASSSPASAGPALRELTLRGILIGGLITLVFTAANVYLGLKVGLTFATSIPAAVISMAVLRRFAGHNVKENNIVQTIASAAGTLSAIIFVLPGLVMVGYWEGFSFWETTAVCAIGGVLGVMYSIPLRRALVTGSDLPYPEGVAAAEVLKVGDDNGASGAAHEENAKGLRVILVGGIISAAMALLAAMKAVASSVSTYFKLGSGATTLGTSLSMALIGVGHLVGMSVGIAMLVGVVISFFVLLPMHTAGDIGGLDATALADTVDSVFSGEIRFIGVGAMAIAAIWTLIKIAGPIVKGISESLASSRQRRAGQDVDVAERDIPFPYVLGTIVILMVPIALLLWDFISGTDIHEHMGVLITVSVLFILLVGLIVASVCGYMAGLIGASNSPISSVGIIAVLAASLLIAAVTRGTSAEPLSLVAYTLFTAAIVFGIATISNDNLQDLKTGQLVGATPWKQQVALIIGVLFGSVVIPPILQVMLTGFGFQGMEGAGEDALAAPQAALMSSVASGIFDNSLDWNLIFTGAAIGAVLIIIDEVLRKTTSKYSLSPLAVGMGMYLPASLTIIIPIGAILGYFYDKWAAKQSNPDFSKRMGTLLATGLIVGESLFGVVNAAIIAAAGGESPLEIFEGGTVSNALGIILFVVGVGFAYRWTKSKVTKS
;
A
#
# COMPACT_ATOMS: atom_id res chain seq x y z
N MET A 1 -48.45 39.25 32.32
CA MET A 1 -47.53 38.89 33.42
C MET A 1 -46.81 37.62 33.03
N ALA A 2 -45.50 37.72 32.83
CA ALA A 2 -44.62 36.63 32.49
C ALA A 2 -44.43 35.70 33.70
N HIS A 3 -44.48 34.38 33.49
CA HIS A 3 -43.98 33.41 34.45
C HIS A 3 -42.77 32.72 33.84
N ASN A 4 -41.58 33.13 34.31
CA ASN A 4 -40.32 32.43 34.12
C ASN A 4 -40.41 31.06 34.81
N ALA A 5 -40.38 29.97 34.05
CA ALA A 5 -40.01 28.66 34.56
C ALA A 5 -38.51 28.46 34.22
N ALA A 6 -37.68 28.41 35.26
CA ALA A 6 -36.27 28.08 35.13
C ALA A 6 -36.11 26.67 34.55
N PRO A 7 -35.18 26.43 33.60
CA PRO A 7 -34.87 25.07 33.17
C PRO A 7 -34.23 24.31 34.35
N ALA A 8 -34.77 23.13 34.64
CA ALA A 8 -34.22 22.23 35.65
C ALA A 8 -32.73 21.96 35.35
N SER A 9 -31.89 22.19 36.35
CA SER A 9 -30.49 21.81 36.32
C SER A 9 -30.37 20.30 36.14
N SER A 10 -30.03 19.86 34.93
CA SER A 10 -29.58 18.49 34.69
C SER A 10 -28.35 18.25 35.56
N SER A 11 -28.50 17.40 36.57
CA SER A 11 -27.37 16.90 37.35
C SER A 11 -26.33 16.32 36.38
N PRO A 12 -25.03 16.61 36.54
CA PRO A 12 -24.01 16.03 35.68
C PRO A 12 -24.12 14.51 35.81
N ALA A 13 -24.40 13.84 34.70
CA ALA A 13 -24.35 12.38 34.62
C ALA A 13 -23.00 11.96 35.22
N SER A 14 -23.05 11.16 36.28
CA SER A 14 -21.85 10.65 36.94
C SER A 14 -20.98 10.00 35.87
N ALA A 15 -19.84 10.61 35.56
CA ALA A 15 -18.86 10.05 34.64
C ALA A 15 -18.49 8.66 35.16
N GLY A 16 -18.91 7.62 34.44
CA GLY A 16 -18.49 6.25 34.73
C GLY A 16 -16.95 6.18 34.78
N PRO A 17 -16.39 5.16 35.46
CA PRO A 17 -14.94 5.05 35.62
C PRO A 17 -14.24 5.18 34.25
N ALA A 18 -13.32 6.14 34.16
CA ALA A 18 -12.62 6.44 32.91
C ALA A 18 -11.89 5.19 32.41
N LEU A 19 -12.39 4.59 31.34
CA LEU A 19 -11.79 3.41 30.71
C LEU A 19 -10.34 3.72 30.30
N ARG A 20 -9.42 2.81 30.61
CA ARG A 20 -8.01 2.93 30.21
C ARG A 20 -7.90 2.65 28.72
N GLU A 21 -7.54 3.68 27.94
CA GLU A 21 -7.43 3.57 26.47
C GLU A 21 -5.98 3.35 26.03
N LEU A 22 -5.08 4.25 26.45
CA LEU A 22 -3.66 4.21 26.11
C LEU A 22 -2.89 3.49 27.24
N THR A 23 -2.51 2.24 26.99
CA THR A 23 -1.82 1.38 27.95
C THR A 23 -0.48 0.92 27.39
N LEU A 24 0.48 0.64 28.26
CA LEU A 24 1.78 0.10 27.83
C LEU A 24 1.62 -1.24 27.09
N ARG A 25 0.75 -2.13 27.59
CA ARG A 25 0.47 -3.42 26.93
C ARG A 25 -0.16 -3.23 25.54
N GLY A 26 -1.07 -2.27 25.39
CA GLY A 26 -1.66 -1.93 24.09
C GLY A 26 -0.61 -1.39 23.12
N ILE A 27 0.29 -0.53 23.59
CA ILE A 27 1.40 -0.02 22.78
C ILE A 27 2.32 -1.16 22.31
N LEU A 28 2.69 -2.08 23.20
CA LEU A 28 3.54 -3.22 22.85
C LEU A 28 2.86 -4.20 21.88
N ILE A 29 1.58 -4.53 22.10
CA ILE A 29 0.82 -5.38 21.19
C ILE A 29 0.67 -4.70 19.83
N GLY A 30 0.36 -3.40 19.81
CA GLY A 30 0.29 -2.60 18.59
C GLY A 30 1.61 -2.62 17.82
N GLY A 31 2.73 -2.38 18.50
CA GLY A 31 4.08 -2.42 17.91
C GLY A 31 4.46 -3.80 17.35
N LEU A 32 4.06 -4.90 18.01
CA LEU A 32 4.29 -6.26 17.48
C LEU A 32 3.45 -6.55 16.23
N ILE A 33 2.19 -6.12 16.22
CA ILE A 33 1.31 -6.25 15.05
C ILE A 33 1.85 -5.37 13.91
N THR A 34 2.31 -4.16 14.21
CA THR A 34 3.00 -3.27 13.27
C THR A 34 4.15 -3.99 12.59
N LEU A 35 5.06 -4.62 13.35
CA LEU A 35 6.20 -5.33 12.77
C LEU A 35 5.77 -6.35 11.72
N VAL A 36 4.74 -7.14 12.04
CA VAL A 36 4.19 -8.18 11.16
C VAL A 36 3.60 -7.58 9.88
N PHE A 37 2.73 -6.58 10.00
CA PHE A 37 2.01 -6.04 8.85
C PHE A 37 2.86 -5.10 7.99
N THR A 38 3.79 -4.36 8.58
CA THR A 38 4.78 -3.58 7.85
C THR A 38 5.66 -4.52 7.01
N ALA A 39 6.15 -5.62 7.59
CA ALA A 39 6.89 -6.64 6.84
C ALA A 39 6.06 -7.22 5.69
N ALA A 40 4.81 -7.56 5.97
CA ALA A 40 3.93 -8.14 4.97
C ALA A 40 3.65 -7.19 3.78
N ASN A 41 3.40 -5.91 4.07
CA ASN A 41 3.14 -4.89 3.05
C ASN A 41 4.40 -4.47 2.30
N VAL A 42 5.57 -4.42 2.95
CA VAL A 42 6.85 -4.13 2.26
C VAL A 42 7.12 -5.20 1.22
N TYR A 43 7.09 -6.48 1.60
CA TYR A 43 7.31 -7.59 0.67
C TYR A 43 6.28 -7.58 -0.47
N LEU A 44 4.98 -7.49 -0.13
CA LEU A 44 3.92 -7.56 -1.13
C LEU A 44 3.96 -6.36 -2.10
N GLY A 45 4.13 -5.15 -1.56
CA GLY A 45 4.15 -3.94 -2.37
C GLY A 45 5.36 -3.88 -3.30
N LEU A 46 6.51 -4.42 -2.90
CA LEU A 46 7.65 -4.62 -3.80
C LEU A 46 7.38 -5.73 -4.83
N LYS A 47 6.69 -6.81 -4.46
CA LYS A 47 6.43 -7.94 -5.36
C LYS A 47 5.44 -7.59 -6.49
N VAL A 48 4.34 -6.89 -6.17
CA VAL A 48 3.25 -6.63 -7.14
C VAL A 48 2.73 -5.20 -7.17
N GLY A 49 3.32 -4.26 -6.43
CA GLY A 49 2.95 -2.85 -6.49
C GLY A 49 1.66 -2.48 -5.76
N LEU A 50 1.19 -3.34 -4.85
CA LEU A 50 -0.07 -3.18 -4.13
C LEU A 50 0.15 -3.37 -2.63
N THR A 51 -0.52 -2.54 -1.82
CA THR A 51 -0.62 -2.68 -0.37
C THR A 51 -2.07 -2.91 0.03
N PHE A 52 -2.31 -3.37 1.25
CA PHE A 52 -3.66 -3.55 1.78
C PHE A 52 -3.80 -2.90 3.17
N ALA A 53 -5.00 -2.42 3.49
CA ALA A 53 -5.30 -1.87 4.80
C ALA A 53 -5.21 -2.93 5.90
N THR A 54 -4.53 -2.58 6.98
CA THR A 54 -4.23 -3.50 8.10
C THR A 54 -5.20 -3.32 9.27
N SER A 55 -6.08 -2.31 9.20
CA SER A 55 -6.98 -1.91 10.28
C SER A 55 -7.95 -3.02 10.74
N ILE A 56 -8.69 -3.66 9.82
CA ILE A 56 -9.65 -4.73 10.17
C ILE A 56 -8.94 -5.97 10.74
N PRO A 57 -7.89 -6.54 10.09
CA PRO A 57 -7.14 -7.64 10.66
C PRO A 57 -6.51 -7.31 12.02
N ALA A 58 -5.96 -6.10 12.18
CA ALA A 58 -5.37 -5.65 13.43
C ALA A 58 -6.42 -5.59 14.55
N ALA A 59 -7.64 -5.13 14.27
CA ALA A 59 -8.74 -5.17 15.23
C ALA A 59 -9.05 -6.61 15.70
N VAL A 60 -9.18 -7.57 14.76
CA VAL A 60 -9.46 -8.98 15.08
C VAL A 60 -8.36 -9.58 15.95
N ILE A 61 -7.08 -9.34 15.60
CA ILE A 61 -5.93 -9.85 16.34
C ILE A 61 -5.85 -9.20 17.72
N SER A 62 -6.02 -7.88 17.80
CA SER A 62 -6.01 -7.12 19.06
C SER A 62 -7.00 -7.70 20.07
N MET A 63 -8.26 -7.87 19.65
CA MET A 63 -9.32 -8.41 20.52
C MET A 63 -9.00 -9.82 20.99
N ALA A 64 -8.51 -10.68 20.10
CA ALA A 64 -8.17 -12.05 20.48
C ALA A 64 -6.99 -12.13 21.46
N VAL A 65 -6.04 -11.18 21.40
CA VAL A 65 -4.88 -11.12 22.30
C VAL A 65 -5.26 -10.46 23.62
N LEU A 66 -5.83 -9.24 23.59
CA LEU A 66 -6.14 -8.44 24.78
C LEU A 66 -7.19 -9.10 25.67
N ARG A 67 -8.09 -9.91 25.12
CA ARG A 67 -9.08 -10.66 25.90
C ARG A 67 -8.48 -11.62 26.93
N ARG A 68 -7.23 -12.04 26.75
CA ARG A 68 -6.51 -12.86 27.74
C ARG A 68 -6.07 -12.06 28.97
N PHE A 69 -6.23 -10.74 28.96
CA PHE A 69 -5.82 -9.85 30.04
C PHE A 69 -7.04 -9.23 30.73
N ALA A 70 -6.94 -9.08 32.06
CA ALA A 70 -7.99 -8.43 32.85
C ALA A 70 -8.13 -6.95 32.49
N GLY A 71 -9.36 -6.44 32.52
CA GLY A 71 -9.67 -5.03 32.28
C GLY A 71 -9.42 -4.55 30.85
N HIS A 72 -9.42 -5.44 29.87
CA HIS A 72 -9.43 -5.06 28.46
C HIS A 72 -10.75 -4.37 28.11
N ASN A 73 -10.72 -3.50 27.09
CA ASN A 73 -11.91 -2.78 26.62
C ASN A 73 -11.75 -2.38 25.15
N VAL A 74 -12.85 -1.99 24.51
CA VAL A 74 -12.87 -1.62 23.07
C VAL A 74 -11.94 -0.47 22.75
N LYS A 75 -11.84 0.53 23.63
CA LYS A 75 -11.01 1.71 23.39
C LYS A 75 -9.52 1.36 23.41
N GLU A 76 -9.10 0.44 24.27
CA GLU A 76 -7.75 -0.12 24.26
C GLU A 76 -7.47 -0.91 22.97
N ASN A 77 -8.42 -1.74 22.51
CA ASN A 77 -8.30 -2.44 21.22
C ASN A 77 -8.22 -1.45 20.04
N ASN A 78 -8.97 -0.34 20.08
CA ASN A 78 -8.89 0.72 19.08
C ASN A 78 -7.50 1.38 19.05
N ILE A 79 -6.86 1.60 20.20
CA ILE A 79 -5.48 2.11 20.24
C ILE A 79 -4.50 1.13 19.59
N VAL A 80 -4.60 -0.18 19.89
CA VAL A 80 -3.77 -1.20 19.25
C VAL A 80 -3.97 -1.22 17.73
N GLN A 81 -5.22 -1.21 17.27
CA GLN A 81 -5.57 -1.17 15.86
C GLN A 81 -5.01 0.09 15.18
N THR A 82 -5.12 1.24 15.84
CA THR A 82 -4.61 2.53 15.35
C THR A 82 -3.08 2.50 15.16
N ILE A 83 -2.33 1.95 16.13
CA ILE A 83 -0.86 1.81 16.04
C ILE A 83 -0.48 0.90 14.87
N ALA A 84 -1.14 -0.26 14.76
CA ALA A 84 -0.89 -1.24 13.71
C ALA A 84 -1.24 -0.71 12.30
N SER A 85 -2.33 0.07 12.21
CA SER A 85 -2.81 0.67 10.97
C SER A 85 -1.82 1.70 10.44
N ALA A 86 -1.47 2.72 11.24
CA ALA A 86 -0.55 3.78 10.83
C ALA A 86 0.77 3.25 10.26
N ALA A 87 1.38 2.25 10.91
CA ALA A 87 2.62 1.67 10.46
C ALA A 87 2.46 0.78 9.22
N GLY A 88 1.34 0.05 9.13
CA GLY A 88 0.97 -0.75 7.97
C GLY A 88 0.85 0.12 6.72
N THR A 89 0.27 1.31 6.85
CA THR A 89 0.13 2.27 5.75
C THR A 89 1.44 2.96 5.39
N LEU A 90 2.26 3.32 6.37
CA LEU A 90 3.57 3.94 6.13
C LEU A 90 4.47 3.10 5.24
N SER A 91 4.30 1.77 5.26
CA SER A 91 5.03 0.85 4.37
C SER A 91 4.87 1.17 2.88
N ALA A 92 3.82 1.89 2.47
CA ALA A 92 3.67 2.33 1.08
C ALA A 92 4.85 3.22 0.61
N ILE A 93 5.70 3.72 1.51
CA ILE A 93 6.95 4.43 1.18
C ILE A 93 7.88 3.63 0.25
N ILE A 94 7.72 2.29 0.18
CA ILE A 94 8.36 1.41 -0.80
C ILE A 94 8.01 1.76 -2.26
N PHE A 95 7.02 2.62 -2.50
CA PHE A 95 6.70 3.11 -3.84
C PHE A 95 7.64 4.21 -4.30
N VAL A 96 8.47 4.77 -3.42
CA VAL A 96 9.39 5.87 -3.76
C VAL A 96 10.84 5.54 -3.41
N LEU A 97 11.12 5.10 -2.17
CA LEU A 97 12.50 4.93 -1.70
C LEU A 97 13.33 3.91 -2.50
N PRO A 98 12.79 2.74 -2.90
CA PRO A 98 13.53 1.82 -3.78
C PRO A 98 13.94 2.47 -5.10
N GLY A 99 13.23 3.50 -5.55
CA GLY A 99 13.61 4.27 -6.73
C GLY A 99 15.00 4.88 -6.61
N LEU A 100 15.45 5.25 -5.41
CA LEU A 100 16.82 5.76 -5.16
C LEU A 100 17.90 4.71 -5.42
N VAL A 101 17.61 3.45 -5.09
CA VAL A 101 18.50 2.32 -5.36
C VAL A 101 18.43 1.93 -6.84
N MET A 102 17.23 1.91 -7.42
CA MET A 102 17.03 1.54 -8.83
C MET A 102 17.68 2.51 -9.82
N VAL A 103 17.80 3.80 -9.48
CA VAL A 103 18.55 4.77 -10.30
C VAL A 103 20.07 4.72 -10.06
N GLY A 104 20.53 3.90 -9.12
CA GLY A 104 21.94 3.73 -8.79
C GLY A 104 22.53 4.81 -7.86
N TYR A 105 21.69 5.60 -7.18
CA TYR A 105 22.18 6.61 -6.24
C TYR A 105 22.43 6.03 -4.83
N TRP A 106 21.57 5.13 -4.38
CA TRP A 106 21.75 4.40 -3.12
C TRP A 106 22.24 2.97 -3.39
N GLU A 107 23.31 2.55 -2.71
CA GLU A 107 23.75 1.15 -2.70
C GLU A 107 22.91 0.28 -1.73
N GLY A 108 22.20 0.93 -0.81
CA GLY A 108 21.36 0.30 0.19
C GLY A 108 20.55 1.33 0.97
N PHE A 109 19.82 0.87 1.98
CA PHE A 109 18.96 1.71 2.79
C PHE A 109 19.64 2.08 4.10
N SER A 110 20.17 3.29 4.19
CA SER A 110 20.70 3.86 5.44
C SER A 110 19.60 3.84 6.52
N PHE A 111 19.87 3.17 7.65
CA PHE A 111 18.88 2.96 8.70
C PHE A 111 18.38 4.30 9.25
N TRP A 112 19.28 5.22 9.55
CA TRP A 112 18.92 6.49 10.18
C TRP A 112 18.25 7.47 9.23
N GLU A 113 18.75 7.59 8.00
CA GLU A 113 18.13 8.46 6.99
C GLU A 113 16.73 7.96 6.63
N THR A 114 16.60 6.66 6.33
CA THR A 114 15.30 6.06 5.99
C THR A 114 14.31 6.17 7.16
N THR A 115 14.77 5.92 8.39
CA THR A 115 13.95 6.09 9.59
C THR A 115 13.51 7.54 9.75
N ALA A 116 14.41 8.50 9.58
CA ALA A 116 14.10 9.92 9.74
C ALA A 116 13.11 10.41 8.68
N VAL A 117 13.30 10.03 7.41
CA VAL A 117 12.36 10.36 6.31
C VAL A 117 10.97 9.80 6.60
N CYS A 118 10.88 8.51 6.97
CA CYS A 118 9.61 7.87 7.28
C CYS A 118 8.95 8.47 8.53
N ALA A 119 9.71 8.72 9.59
CA ALA A 119 9.21 9.27 10.85
C ALA A 119 8.72 10.70 10.65
N ILE A 120 9.49 11.58 10.03
CA ILE A 120 9.14 13.00 9.87
C ILE A 120 7.97 13.16 8.90
N GLY A 121 8.04 12.52 7.73
CA GLY A 121 6.94 12.53 6.76
C GLY A 121 5.65 11.96 7.36
N GLY A 122 5.75 10.83 8.07
CA GLY A 122 4.60 10.22 8.72
C GLY A 122 4.02 11.07 9.85
N VAL A 123 4.85 11.64 10.74
CA VAL A 123 4.37 12.51 11.83
C VAL A 123 3.73 13.77 11.28
N LEU A 124 4.29 14.37 10.21
CA LEU A 124 3.64 15.47 9.51
C LEU A 124 2.27 15.06 8.95
N GLY A 125 2.14 13.86 8.37
CA GLY A 125 0.85 13.29 7.99
C GLY A 125 -0.13 13.22 9.15
N VAL A 126 0.30 12.77 10.32
CA VAL A 126 -0.54 12.80 11.53
C VAL A 126 -0.95 14.24 11.84
N MET A 127 -0.01 15.18 11.90
CA MET A 127 -0.29 16.58 12.23
C MET A 127 -1.27 17.23 11.25
N TYR A 128 -1.13 17.00 9.94
CA TYR A 128 -2.05 17.51 8.93
C TYR A 128 -3.43 16.85 8.99
N SER A 129 -3.52 15.57 9.39
CA SER A 129 -4.80 14.88 9.55
C SER A 129 -5.64 15.39 10.73
N ILE A 130 -5.03 15.98 11.76
CA ILE A 130 -5.74 16.48 12.96
C ILE A 130 -6.77 17.58 12.63
N PRO A 131 -6.42 18.70 11.96
CA PRO A 131 -7.41 19.72 11.59
C PRO A 131 -8.43 19.18 10.58
N LEU A 132 -8.03 18.24 9.73
CA LEU A 132 -8.89 17.59 8.74
C LEU A 132 -9.93 16.66 9.37
N ARG A 133 -9.62 16.00 10.50
CA ARG A 133 -10.58 15.16 11.25
C ARG A 133 -11.88 15.91 11.52
N ARG A 134 -11.81 17.16 11.96
CA ARG A 134 -13.02 17.93 12.23
C ARG A 134 -13.81 18.26 10.98
N ALA A 135 -13.11 18.60 9.89
CA ALA A 135 -13.73 18.96 8.63
C ALA A 135 -14.35 17.76 7.91
N LEU A 136 -13.67 16.61 7.94
CA LEU A 136 -13.97 15.46 7.09
C LEU A 136 -14.55 14.28 7.86
N VAL A 137 -14.28 14.11 9.16
CA VAL A 137 -14.71 12.93 9.93
C VAL A 137 -15.93 13.24 10.79
N THR A 138 -15.87 14.31 11.60
CA THR A 138 -16.96 14.69 12.51
C THR A 138 -17.96 15.66 11.88
N GLY A 139 -17.51 16.53 10.97
CA GLY A 139 -18.32 17.57 10.32
C GLY A 139 -18.79 17.23 8.90
N SER A 140 -18.72 15.97 8.48
CA SER A 140 -19.15 15.54 7.15
C SER A 140 -19.85 14.17 7.17
N ASP A 141 -20.66 13.91 6.14
CA ASP A 141 -21.37 12.65 5.92
C ASP A 141 -20.60 11.66 5.04
N LEU A 142 -19.27 11.78 5.00
CA LEU A 142 -18.43 10.83 4.26
C LEU A 142 -18.59 9.40 4.81
N PRO A 143 -18.61 8.37 3.93
CA PRO A 143 -18.97 7.01 4.32
C PRO A 143 -17.92 6.28 5.15
N TYR A 144 -16.61 6.51 4.92
CA TYR A 144 -15.50 5.82 5.59
C TYR A 144 -15.68 4.29 5.71
N PRO A 145 -15.82 3.57 4.57
CA PRO A 145 -16.25 2.18 4.58
C PRO A 145 -15.34 1.27 5.42
N GLU A 146 -14.03 1.49 5.36
CA GLU A 146 -13.05 0.68 6.11
C GLU A 146 -13.05 1.02 7.60
N GLY A 147 -13.12 2.31 7.96
CA GLY A 147 -13.21 2.73 9.37
C GLY A 147 -14.51 2.30 10.04
N VAL A 148 -15.63 2.29 9.30
CA VAL A 148 -16.90 1.75 9.77
C VAL A 148 -16.80 0.24 10.00
N ALA A 149 -16.22 -0.50 9.06
CA ALA A 149 -16.04 -1.95 9.18
C ALA A 149 -15.12 -2.32 10.36
N ALA A 150 -14.02 -1.58 10.57
CA ALA A 150 -13.15 -1.77 11.72
C ALA A 150 -13.89 -1.47 13.05
N ALA A 151 -14.72 -0.43 13.08
CA ALA A 151 -15.51 -0.08 14.26
C ALA A 151 -16.56 -1.15 14.59
N GLU A 152 -17.21 -1.72 13.58
CA GLU A 152 -18.15 -2.83 13.75
C GLU A 152 -17.45 -4.03 14.40
N VAL A 153 -16.28 -4.41 13.88
CA VAL A 153 -15.46 -5.51 14.43
C VAL A 153 -15.09 -5.26 15.88
N LEU A 154 -14.63 -4.04 16.21
CA LEU A 154 -14.30 -3.65 17.58
C LEU A 154 -15.51 -3.66 18.52
N LYS A 155 -16.69 -3.22 18.06
CA LYS A 155 -17.94 -3.24 18.86
C LYS A 155 -18.45 -4.65 19.11
N VAL A 156 -18.38 -5.53 18.11
CA VAL A 156 -18.76 -6.94 18.23
C VAL A 156 -17.86 -7.65 19.25
N GLY A 157 -16.62 -7.21 19.45
CA GLY A 157 -15.73 -7.79 20.45
C GLY A 157 -15.80 -7.24 21.87
N ASP A 158 -16.68 -6.29 22.19
CA ASP A 158 -16.77 -5.71 23.54
C ASP A 158 -17.43 -6.66 24.55
N ASP A 159 -16.68 -7.12 25.56
CA ASP A 159 -17.18 -7.99 26.64
C ASP A 159 -18.36 -7.36 27.43
N ASN A 160 -18.54 -6.02 27.43
CA ASN A 160 -19.62 -5.35 28.16
C ASN A 160 -20.96 -5.27 27.40
N GLY A 161 -21.01 -5.73 26.15
CA GLY A 161 -22.23 -5.70 25.31
C GLY A 161 -22.37 -6.85 24.30
N ALA A 162 -21.35 -7.69 24.15
CA ALA A 162 -21.32 -8.79 23.19
C ALA A 162 -21.92 -10.08 23.76
N SER A 163 -22.81 -10.72 22.98
CA SER A 163 -23.29 -12.07 23.28
C SER A 163 -22.18 -13.10 23.07
N GLY A 164 -22.28 -14.29 23.68
CA GLY A 164 -21.30 -15.38 23.47
C GLY A 164 -21.03 -15.71 22.00
N ALA A 165 -21.99 -15.46 21.11
CA ALA A 165 -21.88 -15.63 19.66
C ALA A 165 -20.87 -14.66 19.01
N ALA A 166 -20.84 -13.40 19.45
CA ALA A 166 -19.95 -12.37 18.90
C ALA A 166 -18.47 -12.65 19.24
N HIS A 167 -18.21 -13.26 20.39
CA HIS A 167 -16.88 -13.77 20.72
C HIS A 167 -16.44 -14.93 19.84
N GLU A 168 -17.38 -15.82 19.49
CA GLU A 168 -17.12 -16.94 18.60
C GLU A 168 -16.77 -16.46 17.18
N GLU A 169 -17.44 -15.40 16.71
CA GLU A 169 -17.13 -14.75 15.42
C GLU A 169 -15.68 -14.24 15.35
N ASN A 170 -15.22 -13.51 16.36
CA ASN A 170 -13.83 -13.01 16.41
C ASN A 170 -12.81 -14.15 16.48
N ALA A 171 -13.09 -15.20 17.26
CA ALA A 171 -12.25 -16.39 17.32
C ALA A 171 -12.21 -17.14 15.99
N LYS A 172 -13.34 -17.23 15.26
CA LYS A 172 -13.42 -17.76 13.90
C LYS A 172 -12.55 -16.92 12.95
N GLY A 173 -12.66 -15.59 13.02
CA GLY A 173 -11.86 -14.66 12.22
C GLY A 173 -10.36 -14.84 12.41
N LEU A 174 -9.88 -14.86 13.66
CA LEU A 174 -8.45 -15.09 13.94
C LEU A 174 -7.98 -16.46 13.40
N ARG A 175 -8.78 -17.52 13.60
CA ARG A 175 -8.43 -18.85 13.08
C ARG A 175 -8.34 -18.87 11.55
N VAL A 176 -9.19 -18.11 10.86
CA VAL A 176 -9.12 -17.95 9.40
C VAL A 176 -7.83 -17.28 8.96
N ILE A 177 -7.42 -16.19 9.62
CA ILE A 177 -6.13 -15.53 9.34
C ILE A 177 -4.97 -16.52 9.55
N LEU A 178 -4.95 -17.22 10.70
CA LEU A 178 -3.86 -18.15 11.05
C LEU A 178 -3.77 -19.33 10.09
N VAL A 179 -4.90 -19.97 9.76
CA VAL A 179 -4.91 -21.12 8.85
C VAL A 179 -4.50 -20.69 7.43
N GLY A 180 -5.02 -19.57 6.94
CA GLY A 180 -4.58 -19.00 5.66
C GLY A 180 -3.09 -18.69 5.66
N GLY A 181 -2.59 -18.07 6.73
CA GLY A 181 -1.18 -17.75 6.90
C GLY A 181 -0.27 -18.97 6.92
N ILE A 182 -0.64 -20.01 7.67
CA ILE A 182 0.14 -21.25 7.74
C ILE A 182 0.18 -21.97 6.38
N ILE A 183 -0.96 -22.08 5.69
CA ILE A 183 -1.01 -22.73 4.37
C ILE A 183 -0.11 -21.97 3.37
N SER A 184 -0.19 -20.65 3.38
CA SER A 184 0.57 -19.78 2.49
C SER A 184 2.07 -19.82 2.78
N ALA A 185 2.46 -19.71 4.06
CA ALA A 185 3.86 -19.82 4.49
C ALA A 185 4.45 -21.20 4.22
N ALA A 186 3.68 -22.27 4.42
CA ALA A 186 4.12 -23.63 4.12
C ALA A 186 4.37 -23.84 2.62
N MET A 187 3.48 -23.33 1.76
CA MET A 187 3.70 -23.36 0.31
C MET A 187 4.95 -22.57 -0.10
N ALA A 188 5.13 -21.38 0.47
CA ALA A 188 6.30 -20.56 0.19
C ALA A 188 7.61 -21.20 0.69
N LEU A 189 7.58 -21.89 1.84
CA LEU A 189 8.70 -22.69 2.35
C LEU A 189 9.04 -23.84 1.41
N LEU A 190 8.05 -24.62 0.98
CA LEU A 190 8.29 -25.71 0.02
C LEU A 190 8.87 -25.19 -1.29
N ALA A 191 8.46 -23.99 -1.73
CA ALA A 191 8.98 -23.34 -2.93
C ALA A 191 10.44 -22.90 -2.74
N ALA A 192 10.76 -22.24 -1.62
CA ALA A 192 12.13 -21.88 -1.26
C ALA A 192 13.05 -23.11 -1.09
N MET A 193 12.48 -24.26 -0.74
CA MET A 193 13.21 -25.52 -0.67
C MET A 193 13.48 -26.16 -2.04
N LYS A 194 12.90 -25.64 -3.12
CA LYS A 194 12.79 -26.30 -4.43
C LYS A 194 12.03 -27.65 -4.39
N ALA A 195 11.34 -27.95 -3.29
CA ALA A 195 10.48 -29.14 -3.16
C ALA A 195 9.24 -29.03 -4.06
N VAL A 196 8.74 -27.80 -4.24
CA VAL A 196 7.75 -27.44 -5.24
C VAL A 196 8.27 -26.26 -6.05
N ALA A 197 7.74 -26.06 -7.26
CA ALA A 197 8.05 -24.88 -8.04
C ALA A 197 7.49 -23.59 -7.39
N SER A 198 8.23 -22.49 -7.47
CA SER A 198 7.74 -21.14 -7.13
C SER A 198 6.87 -20.57 -8.25
N SER A 199 7.24 -20.86 -9.49
CA SER A 199 6.50 -20.54 -10.70
C SER A 199 6.72 -21.60 -11.78
N VAL A 200 5.79 -21.69 -12.72
CA VAL A 200 5.91 -22.53 -13.90
C VAL A 200 5.66 -21.63 -15.11
N SER A 201 6.68 -21.47 -15.95
CA SER A 201 6.63 -20.70 -17.19
C SER A 201 6.91 -21.60 -18.39
N THR A 202 6.35 -21.25 -19.53
CA THR A 202 6.55 -21.95 -20.80
C THR A 202 6.77 -20.92 -21.90
N TYR A 203 7.86 -21.11 -22.63
CA TYR A 203 8.26 -20.28 -23.75
C TYR A 203 7.89 -20.99 -25.04
N PHE A 204 7.26 -20.27 -25.96
CA PHE A 204 6.83 -20.84 -27.22
C PHE A 204 6.84 -19.80 -28.34
N LYS A 205 6.98 -20.28 -29.57
CA LYS A 205 6.90 -19.43 -30.77
C LYS A 205 5.44 -19.09 -31.06
N LEU A 206 5.19 -17.82 -31.39
CA LEU A 206 3.88 -17.31 -31.77
C LEU A 206 4.04 -16.45 -33.03
N GLY A 207 3.64 -16.99 -34.19
CA GLY A 207 3.87 -16.33 -35.47
C GLY A 207 5.36 -16.24 -35.81
N SER A 208 5.83 -15.03 -36.13
CA SER A 208 7.24 -14.74 -36.46
C SER A 208 8.14 -14.48 -35.25
N GLY A 209 7.57 -14.38 -34.04
CA GLY A 209 8.31 -14.16 -32.80
C GLY A 209 8.01 -15.22 -31.74
N ALA A 210 8.36 -14.92 -30.49
CA ALA A 210 8.21 -15.79 -29.35
C ALA A 210 7.58 -15.06 -28.16
N THR A 211 7.05 -15.84 -27.24
CA THR A 211 6.43 -15.34 -26.02
C THR A 211 6.56 -16.34 -24.88
N THR A 212 6.19 -15.88 -23.68
CA THR A 212 6.14 -16.66 -22.46
C THR A 212 4.77 -16.56 -21.81
N LEU A 213 4.33 -17.68 -21.22
CA LEU A 213 3.21 -17.72 -20.31
C LEU A 213 3.62 -18.48 -19.08
N GLY A 214 3.27 -17.96 -17.91
CA GLY A 214 3.53 -18.66 -16.67
C GLY A 214 2.46 -18.44 -15.63
N THR A 215 2.51 -19.26 -14.59
CA THR A 215 1.74 -19.07 -13.37
C THR A 215 2.69 -19.16 -12.18
N SER A 216 2.64 -18.17 -11.30
CA SER A 216 3.23 -18.29 -9.98
C SER A 216 2.33 -19.16 -9.11
N LEU A 217 2.94 -19.95 -8.23
CA LEU A 217 2.25 -20.78 -7.25
C LEU A 217 2.17 -20.04 -5.90
N SER A 218 1.96 -18.72 -5.97
CA SER A 218 1.86 -17.82 -4.82
C SER A 218 0.44 -17.78 -4.26
N MET A 219 0.32 -18.17 -2.99
CA MET A 219 -0.94 -18.12 -2.25
C MET A 219 -1.31 -16.68 -1.88
N ALA A 220 -0.31 -15.83 -1.65
CA ALA A 220 -0.52 -14.39 -1.43
C ALA A 220 -1.23 -13.73 -2.61
N LEU A 221 -0.86 -14.08 -3.85
CA LEU A 221 -1.48 -13.47 -5.04
C LEU A 221 -2.93 -13.90 -5.27
N ILE A 222 -3.34 -15.07 -4.80
CA ILE A 222 -4.76 -15.43 -4.70
C ILE A 222 -5.48 -14.49 -3.72
N GLY A 223 -4.85 -14.20 -2.58
CA GLY A 223 -5.34 -13.21 -1.61
C GLY A 223 -5.46 -11.81 -2.21
N VAL A 224 -4.42 -11.33 -2.89
CA VAL A 224 -4.43 -10.04 -3.61
C VAL A 224 -5.57 -9.99 -4.61
N GLY A 225 -5.69 -11.02 -5.46
CA GLY A 225 -6.78 -11.12 -6.43
C GLY A 225 -8.16 -10.99 -5.79
N HIS A 226 -8.39 -11.70 -4.69
CA HIS A 226 -9.65 -11.60 -3.93
C HIS A 226 -9.91 -10.15 -3.47
N LEU A 227 -8.91 -9.49 -2.88
CA LEU A 227 -9.07 -8.14 -2.32
C LEU A 227 -9.30 -7.08 -3.39
N VAL A 228 -8.59 -7.15 -4.51
CA VAL A 228 -8.64 -6.12 -5.55
C VAL A 228 -9.85 -6.32 -6.48
N GLY A 229 -10.34 -7.56 -6.60
CA GLY A 229 -11.61 -7.87 -7.24
C GLY A 229 -11.59 -7.88 -8.77
N MET A 230 -12.76 -8.09 -9.36
CA MET A 230 -12.84 -8.54 -10.75
C MET A 230 -12.51 -7.47 -11.80
N SER A 231 -12.81 -6.20 -11.52
CA SER A 231 -12.50 -5.09 -12.43
C SER A 231 -11.01 -4.98 -12.70
N VAL A 232 -10.20 -5.04 -11.63
CA VAL A 232 -8.74 -4.98 -11.73
C VAL A 232 -8.17 -6.28 -12.26
N GLY A 233 -8.69 -7.44 -11.84
CA GLY A 233 -8.27 -8.73 -12.40
C GLY A 233 -8.44 -8.81 -13.93
N ILE A 234 -9.58 -8.36 -14.46
CA ILE A 234 -9.79 -8.34 -15.93
C ILE A 234 -8.85 -7.33 -16.59
N ALA A 235 -8.67 -6.14 -16.01
CA ALA A 235 -7.74 -5.14 -16.54
C ALA A 235 -6.31 -5.67 -16.63
N MET A 236 -5.82 -6.37 -15.60
CA MET A 236 -4.50 -7.00 -15.65
C MET A 236 -4.40 -8.07 -16.74
N LEU A 237 -5.44 -8.89 -16.96
CA LEU A 237 -5.47 -9.85 -18.08
C LEU A 237 -5.38 -9.18 -19.44
N VAL A 238 -6.08 -8.05 -19.62
CA VAL A 238 -5.97 -7.26 -20.86
C VAL A 238 -4.52 -6.80 -21.05
N GLY A 239 -3.85 -6.39 -19.96
CA GLY A 239 -2.42 -6.06 -19.98
C GLY A 239 -1.54 -7.23 -20.42
N VAL A 240 -1.81 -8.44 -19.91
CA VAL A 240 -1.10 -9.66 -20.32
C VAL A 240 -1.29 -9.92 -21.81
N VAL A 241 -2.51 -9.77 -22.33
CA VAL A 241 -2.79 -9.95 -23.75
C VAL A 241 -2.00 -8.96 -24.60
N ILE A 242 -1.99 -7.68 -24.22
CA ILE A 242 -1.25 -6.64 -24.93
C ILE A 242 0.25 -6.94 -24.90
N SER A 243 0.84 -7.17 -23.73
CA SER A 243 2.29 -7.37 -23.63
C SER A 243 2.74 -8.70 -24.20
N PHE A 244 2.16 -9.82 -23.77
CA PHE A 244 2.70 -11.15 -24.07
C PHE A 244 2.16 -11.74 -25.38
N PHE A 245 0.96 -11.37 -25.84
CA PHE A 245 0.42 -11.95 -27.08
C PHE A 245 0.48 -11.02 -28.28
N VAL A 246 0.78 -9.73 -28.06
CA VAL A 246 0.91 -8.74 -29.15
C VAL A 246 2.33 -8.19 -29.19
N LEU A 247 2.77 -7.45 -28.17
CA LEU A 247 4.04 -6.73 -28.22
C LEU A 247 5.25 -7.66 -28.22
N LEU A 248 5.29 -8.67 -27.35
CA LEU A 248 6.45 -9.54 -27.19
C LEU A 248 6.75 -10.38 -28.45
N PRO A 249 5.78 -11.03 -29.12
CA PRO A 249 6.00 -11.66 -30.42
C PRO A 249 6.38 -10.68 -31.52
N MET A 250 5.93 -9.43 -31.47
CA MET A 250 6.29 -8.40 -32.46
C MET A 250 7.75 -7.97 -32.29
N HIS A 251 8.22 -7.79 -31.05
CA HIS A 251 9.58 -7.32 -30.75
C HIS A 251 10.64 -8.43 -30.78
N THR A 252 10.24 -9.69 -30.62
CA THR A 252 11.14 -10.84 -30.82
C THR A 252 11.14 -11.37 -32.25
N ALA A 253 10.36 -10.74 -33.15
CA ALA A 253 10.24 -11.18 -34.53
C ALA A 253 11.55 -10.95 -35.29
N GLY A 254 12.13 -12.02 -35.84
CA GLY A 254 13.38 -11.96 -36.61
C GLY A 254 14.60 -12.49 -35.85
N ASP A 255 14.58 -12.46 -34.51
CA ASP A 255 15.71 -12.87 -33.66
C ASP A 255 15.64 -14.33 -33.19
N ILE A 256 14.53 -15.03 -33.49
CA ILE A 256 14.22 -16.36 -32.94
C ILE A 256 14.46 -17.53 -33.92
N GLY A 257 15.09 -17.26 -35.07
CA GLY A 257 15.41 -18.25 -36.09
C GLY A 257 16.51 -19.21 -35.63
N GLY A 258 16.22 -20.51 -35.54
CA GLY A 258 17.22 -21.53 -35.20
C GLY A 258 17.66 -21.61 -33.73
N LEU A 259 17.08 -20.79 -32.84
CA LEU A 259 17.36 -20.85 -31.39
C LEU A 259 16.85 -22.16 -30.77
N ASP A 260 17.62 -22.68 -29.81
CA ASP A 260 17.19 -23.74 -28.91
C ASP A 260 16.26 -23.20 -27.79
N ALA A 261 15.80 -24.07 -26.90
CA ALA A 261 14.81 -23.69 -25.89
C ALA A 261 15.34 -22.67 -24.87
N THR A 262 16.62 -22.75 -24.50
CA THR A 262 17.23 -21.85 -23.51
C THR A 262 17.47 -20.47 -24.11
N ALA A 263 18.10 -20.41 -25.30
CA ALA A 263 18.34 -19.15 -25.98
C ALA A 263 17.03 -18.43 -26.35
N LEU A 264 15.96 -19.18 -26.65
CA LEU A 264 14.63 -18.62 -26.83
C LEU A 264 14.10 -17.94 -25.56
N ALA A 265 14.27 -18.57 -24.40
CA ALA A 265 13.82 -18.01 -23.12
C ALA A 265 14.60 -16.72 -22.78
N ASP A 266 15.93 -16.76 -22.91
CA ASP A 266 16.80 -15.59 -22.66
C ASP A 266 16.43 -14.40 -23.57
N THR A 267 16.15 -14.67 -24.85
CA THR A 267 15.74 -13.63 -25.81
C THR A 267 14.39 -13.03 -25.40
N VAL A 268 13.42 -13.86 -25.03
CA VAL A 268 12.10 -13.38 -24.61
C VAL A 268 12.19 -12.55 -23.32
N ASP A 269 12.96 -13.00 -22.34
CA ASP A 269 13.08 -12.33 -21.04
C ASP A 269 13.88 -11.02 -21.11
N SER A 270 14.91 -10.97 -21.97
CA SER A 270 15.67 -9.76 -22.24
C SER A 270 14.85 -8.69 -22.96
N VAL A 271 14.11 -9.05 -24.02
CA VAL A 271 13.19 -8.12 -24.71
C VAL A 271 12.07 -7.66 -23.79
N PHE A 272 11.51 -8.56 -22.98
CA PHE A 272 10.48 -8.18 -22.01
C PHE A 272 11.01 -7.15 -21.01
N SER A 273 12.18 -7.42 -20.41
CA SER A 273 12.77 -6.56 -19.37
C SER A 273 13.29 -5.24 -19.92
N GLY A 274 13.91 -5.25 -21.10
CA GLY A 274 14.55 -4.10 -21.73
C GLY A 274 13.60 -3.21 -22.53
N GLU A 275 12.49 -3.74 -23.04
CA GLU A 275 11.59 -2.98 -23.92
C GLU A 275 10.14 -2.96 -23.44
N ILE A 276 9.52 -4.13 -23.32
CA ILE A 276 8.06 -4.23 -23.05
C ILE A 276 7.69 -3.65 -21.69
N ARG A 277 8.55 -3.81 -20.67
CA ARG A 277 8.36 -3.16 -19.37
C ARG A 277 8.30 -1.64 -19.48
N PHE A 278 9.15 -1.00 -20.27
CA PHE A 278 9.15 0.45 -20.45
C PHE A 278 7.91 0.93 -21.21
N ILE A 279 7.40 0.16 -22.17
CA ILE A 279 6.08 0.39 -22.78
C ILE A 279 4.98 0.32 -21.70
N GLY A 280 5.04 -0.67 -20.80
CA GLY A 280 4.17 -0.78 -19.63
C GLY A 280 4.24 0.44 -18.71
N VAL A 281 5.45 0.94 -18.41
CA VAL A 281 5.68 2.17 -17.62
C VAL A 281 5.02 3.36 -18.29
N GLY A 282 5.15 3.53 -19.62
CA GLY A 282 4.48 4.60 -20.37
C GLY A 282 2.96 4.54 -20.27
N ALA A 283 2.37 3.34 -20.36
CA ALA A 283 0.94 3.14 -20.19
C ALA A 283 0.48 3.46 -18.76
N MET A 284 1.26 3.07 -17.74
CA MET A 284 1.00 3.39 -16.34
C MET A 284 1.12 4.90 -16.07
N ALA A 285 2.10 5.57 -16.66
CA ALA A 285 2.33 7.01 -16.48
C ALA A 285 1.17 7.84 -17.02
N ILE A 286 0.70 7.60 -18.25
CA ILE A 286 -0.45 8.32 -18.79
C ILE A 286 -1.74 8.00 -18.03
N ALA A 287 -1.92 6.75 -17.58
CA ALA A 287 -3.05 6.34 -16.75
C ALA A 287 -3.05 7.08 -15.41
N ALA A 288 -1.87 7.25 -14.79
CA ALA A 288 -1.72 8.02 -13.57
C ALA A 288 -2.03 9.51 -13.78
N ILE A 289 -1.54 10.12 -14.86
CA ILE A 289 -1.86 11.52 -15.23
C ILE A 289 -3.36 11.69 -15.47
N TRP A 290 -4.01 10.75 -16.14
CA TRP A 290 -5.46 10.81 -16.35
C TRP A 290 -6.25 10.64 -15.05
N THR A 291 -5.81 9.71 -14.19
CA THR A 291 -6.40 9.52 -12.86
C THR A 291 -6.31 10.81 -12.05
N LEU A 292 -5.16 11.50 -12.10
CA LEU A 292 -4.94 12.83 -11.53
C LEU A 292 -5.96 13.86 -12.05
N ILE A 293 -6.15 13.95 -13.37
CA ILE A 293 -7.11 14.89 -13.97
C ILE A 293 -8.53 14.62 -13.44
N LYS A 294 -8.93 13.36 -13.32
CA LYS A 294 -10.24 12.97 -12.79
C LYS A 294 -10.42 13.34 -11.32
N ILE A 295 -9.38 13.17 -10.50
CA ILE A 295 -9.48 13.45 -9.06
C ILE A 295 -9.26 14.93 -8.73
N ALA A 296 -8.75 15.75 -9.65
CA ALA A 296 -8.49 17.18 -9.44
C ALA A 296 -9.72 17.97 -8.92
N GLY A 297 -10.93 17.68 -9.41
CA GLY A 297 -12.16 18.31 -8.92
C GLY A 297 -12.44 17.98 -7.44
N PRO A 298 -12.56 16.69 -7.08
CA PRO A 298 -12.63 16.25 -5.69
C PRO A 298 -11.53 16.81 -4.79
N ILE A 299 -10.30 16.91 -5.29
CA ILE A 299 -9.15 17.54 -4.61
C ILE A 299 -9.45 18.99 -4.23
N VAL A 300 -9.82 19.81 -5.21
CA VAL A 300 -10.12 21.24 -5.01
C VAL A 300 -11.28 21.42 -4.04
N LYS A 301 -12.30 20.56 -4.13
CA LYS A 301 -13.44 20.56 -3.21
C LYS A 301 -13.02 20.25 -1.77
N GLY A 302 -12.21 19.20 -1.56
CA GLY A 302 -11.70 18.83 -0.24
C GLY A 302 -10.88 19.96 0.42
N ILE A 303 -10.08 20.68 -0.36
CA ILE A 303 -9.33 21.86 0.10
C ILE A 303 -10.28 23.00 0.47
N SER A 304 -11.25 23.30 -0.38
CA SER A 304 -12.25 24.36 -0.15
C SER A 304 -13.06 24.13 1.13
N GLU A 305 -13.55 22.90 1.35
CA GLU A 305 -14.31 22.51 2.54
C GLU A 305 -13.45 22.56 3.82
N SER A 306 -12.18 22.15 3.71
CA SER A 306 -11.21 22.25 4.81
C SER A 306 -10.96 23.71 5.23
N LEU A 307 -10.86 24.64 4.26
CA LEU A 307 -10.70 26.07 4.51
C LEU A 307 -11.98 26.74 5.05
N ALA A 308 -13.15 26.38 4.51
CA ALA A 308 -14.44 26.91 4.94
C ALA A 308 -14.76 26.53 6.39
N SER A 309 -14.56 25.26 6.77
CA SER A 309 -14.77 24.77 8.14
C SER A 309 -13.79 25.40 9.15
N SER A 310 -12.59 25.79 8.70
CA SER A 310 -11.61 26.51 9.52
C SER A 310 -12.04 27.96 9.79
N ARG A 311 -12.73 28.62 8.84
CA ARG A 311 -13.27 29.98 9.00
C ARG A 311 -14.49 30.01 9.93
N GLN A 312 -15.42 29.06 9.81
CA GLN A 312 -16.61 28.98 10.67
C GLN A 312 -16.26 28.76 12.16
N ARG A 313 -15.13 28.10 12.45
CA ARG A 313 -14.66 27.84 13.82
C ARG A 313 -14.14 29.07 14.59
N ARG A 314 -13.75 30.15 13.91
CA ARG A 314 -13.32 31.40 14.58
C ARG A 314 -14.46 32.13 15.33
N ALA A 315 -15.69 31.61 15.27
CA ALA A 315 -16.89 32.19 15.86
C ALA A 315 -17.29 31.65 17.26
N GLY A 316 -16.50 30.77 17.88
CA GLY A 316 -16.56 30.51 19.33
C GLY A 316 -17.78 29.74 19.86
N GLN A 317 -17.93 28.46 19.52
CA GLN A 317 -18.87 27.55 20.19
C GLN A 317 -18.15 26.53 21.08
N ASP A 318 -18.78 26.21 22.21
CA ASP A 318 -18.31 25.29 23.26
C ASP A 318 -18.43 23.83 22.81
N VAL A 319 -17.49 22.97 23.22
CA VAL A 319 -17.24 21.67 22.55
C VAL A 319 -17.25 20.43 23.48
N ASP A 320 -17.91 19.36 23.02
CA ASP A 320 -18.21 18.06 23.65
C ASP A 320 -16.97 17.14 23.78
N VAL A 321 -17.07 16.03 24.53
CA VAL A 321 -15.97 15.05 24.77
C VAL A 321 -15.38 14.49 23.47
N ALA A 322 -16.17 14.48 22.38
CA ALA A 322 -15.77 14.09 21.01
C ALA A 322 -14.76 15.06 20.34
N GLU A 323 -14.45 16.19 20.97
CA GLU A 323 -13.73 17.33 20.39
C GLU A 323 -12.40 17.64 21.11
N ARG A 324 -11.91 16.71 21.93
CA ARG A 324 -10.59 16.78 22.57
C ARG A 324 -9.48 16.26 21.64
N ASP A 325 -9.25 16.98 20.54
CA ASP A 325 -8.03 16.80 19.72
C ASP A 325 -6.80 17.39 20.44
N ILE A 326 -5.60 17.06 19.95
CA ILE A 326 -4.39 17.80 20.31
C ILE A 326 -4.63 19.29 19.98
N PRO A 327 -4.37 20.22 20.93
CA PRO A 327 -4.65 21.63 20.70
C PRO A 327 -3.88 22.17 19.49
N PHE A 328 -4.57 22.96 18.65
CA PHE A 328 -4.04 23.46 17.38
C PHE A 328 -2.68 24.18 17.48
N PRO A 329 -2.36 24.97 18.53
CA PRO A 329 -1.03 25.57 18.66
C PRO A 329 0.11 24.55 18.72
N TYR A 330 -0.10 23.39 19.36
CA TYR A 330 0.88 22.31 19.37
C TYR A 330 1.00 21.67 17.99
N VAL A 331 -0.12 21.44 17.30
CA VAL A 331 -0.11 20.89 15.93
C VAL A 331 0.68 21.79 14.98
N LEU A 332 0.36 23.10 14.95
CA LEU A 332 1.05 24.07 14.11
C LEU A 332 2.53 24.21 14.51
N GLY A 333 2.81 24.24 15.82
CA GLY A 333 4.16 24.27 16.35
C GLY A 333 4.98 23.06 15.88
N THR A 334 4.42 21.84 15.97
CA THR A 334 5.08 20.62 15.50
C THR A 334 5.32 20.65 13.99
N ILE A 335 4.37 21.12 13.18
CA ILE A 335 4.56 21.25 11.71
C ILE A 335 5.75 22.17 11.41
N VAL A 336 5.80 23.34 12.03
CA VAL A 336 6.89 24.32 11.81
C VAL A 336 8.23 23.79 12.32
N ILE A 337 8.25 23.18 13.51
CA ILE A 337 9.46 22.62 14.09
C ILE A 337 10.02 21.49 13.23
N LEU A 338 9.17 20.63 12.66
CA LEU A 338 9.58 19.53 11.78
C LEU A 338 10.16 19.98 10.44
N MET A 339 9.98 21.26 10.04
CA MET A 339 10.69 21.80 8.87
C MET A 339 12.21 21.88 9.09
N VAL A 340 12.67 22.04 10.34
CA VAL A 340 14.10 22.10 10.68
C VAL A 340 14.81 20.77 10.41
N PRO A 341 14.39 19.62 10.96
CA PRO A 341 15.03 18.35 10.64
C PRO A 341 14.85 17.93 9.18
N ILE A 342 13.79 18.37 8.49
CA ILE A 342 13.69 18.21 7.03
C ILE A 342 14.81 18.98 6.33
N ALA A 343 15.01 20.25 6.67
CA ALA A 343 16.08 21.06 6.10
C ALA A 343 17.45 20.43 6.38
N LEU A 344 17.65 19.85 7.56
CA LEU A 344 18.89 19.13 7.91
C LEU A 344 19.07 17.84 7.10
N LEU A 345 18.01 17.05 6.88
CA LEU A 345 18.10 15.85 6.03
C LEU A 345 18.40 16.21 4.57
N LEU A 346 17.76 17.27 4.05
CA LEU A 346 18.03 17.75 2.69
C LEU A 346 19.44 18.35 2.58
N TRP A 347 19.91 19.01 3.63
CA TRP A 347 21.28 19.52 3.73
C TRP A 347 22.31 18.39 3.72
N ASP A 348 22.11 17.37 4.54
CA ASP A 348 22.96 16.18 4.60
C ASP A 348 23.00 15.46 3.24
N PHE A 349 21.84 15.27 2.61
CA PHE A 349 21.74 14.70 1.27
C PHE A 349 22.53 15.48 0.22
N ILE A 350 22.43 16.83 0.23
CA ILE A 350 23.09 17.68 -0.78
C ILE A 350 24.60 17.84 -0.51
N SER A 351 25.04 17.81 0.75
CA SER A 351 26.42 18.19 1.14
C SER A 351 27.50 17.31 0.50
N GLY A 352 27.17 16.08 0.10
CA GLY A 352 28.08 15.16 -0.59
C GLY A 352 27.95 15.14 -2.12
N THR A 353 27.18 16.06 -2.71
CA THR A 353 26.79 16.01 -4.13
C THR A 353 27.27 17.21 -4.93
N ASP A 354 27.29 17.06 -6.25
CA ASP A 354 27.56 18.11 -7.25
C ASP A 354 26.51 19.24 -7.24
N ILE A 355 25.32 19.01 -6.67
CA ILE A 355 24.27 20.03 -6.53
C ILE A 355 24.44 20.92 -5.28
N HIS A 356 25.54 20.75 -4.53
CA HIS A 356 25.93 21.60 -3.40
C HIS A 356 25.86 23.09 -3.74
N GLU A 357 26.31 23.53 -4.91
CA GLU A 357 26.42 24.96 -5.23
C GLU A 357 25.08 25.70 -5.14
N HIS A 358 23.96 24.98 -5.31
CA HIS A 358 22.60 25.51 -5.23
C HIS A 358 21.86 25.12 -3.93
N MET A 359 22.57 24.57 -2.96
CA MET A 359 22.03 24.00 -1.72
C MET A 359 21.06 24.93 -0.99
N GLY A 360 21.39 26.22 -0.85
CA GLY A 360 20.53 27.18 -0.16
C GLY A 360 19.15 27.34 -0.83
N VAL A 361 19.13 27.43 -2.16
CA VAL A 361 17.88 27.58 -2.92
C VAL A 361 17.11 26.27 -2.96
N LEU A 362 17.79 25.15 -3.23
CA LEU A 362 17.18 23.82 -3.29
C LEU A 362 16.51 23.46 -1.96
N ILE A 363 17.21 23.59 -0.83
CA ILE A 363 16.64 23.32 0.50
C ILE A 363 15.44 24.22 0.76
N THR A 364 15.56 25.52 0.52
CA THR A 364 14.47 26.48 0.78
C THR A 364 13.23 26.13 -0.02
N VAL A 365 13.39 25.88 -1.32
CA VAL A 365 12.30 25.55 -2.23
C VAL A 365 11.68 24.21 -1.89
N SER A 366 12.48 23.19 -1.57
CA SER A 366 12.01 21.86 -1.16
C SER A 366 11.27 21.88 0.19
N VAL A 367 11.75 22.64 1.18
CA VAL A 367 11.05 22.81 2.47
C VAL A 367 9.70 23.49 2.28
N LEU A 368 9.65 24.57 1.48
CA LEU A 368 8.40 25.24 1.14
C LEU A 368 7.46 24.32 0.36
N PHE A 369 8.00 23.53 -0.57
CA PHE A 369 7.26 22.52 -1.30
C PHE A 369 6.65 21.49 -0.36
N ILE A 370 7.44 20.88 0.54
CA ILE A 370 6.95 19.89 1.50
C ILE A 370 5.87 20.50 2.41
N LEU A 371 6.07 21.72 2.92
CA LEU A 371 5.12 22.41 3.78
C LEU A 371 3.76 22.65 3.08
N LEU A 372 3.79 23.17 1.86
CA LEU A 372 2.60 23.61 1.13
C LEU A 372 1.93 22.44 0.39
N VAL A 373 2.69 21.68 -0.38
CA VAL A 373 2.20 20.53 -1.15
C VAL A 373 1.84 19.38 -0.23
N GLY A 374 2.59 19.17 0.87
CA GLY A 374 2.23 18.18 1.88
C GLY A 374 0.84 18.40 2.48
N LEU A 375 0.50 19.64 2.84
CA LEU A 375 -0.84 19.98 3.33
C LEU A 375 -1.93 19.71 2.28
N ILE A 376 -1.68 20.10 1.03
CA ILE A 376 -2.61 19.88 -0.09
C ILE A 376 -2.85 18.38 -0.26
N VAL A 377 -1.76 17.60 -0.39
CA VAL A 377 -1.78 16.16 -0.57
C VAL A 377 -2.45 15.44 0.60
N ALA A 378 -2.21 15.87 1.85
CA ALA A 378 -2.89 15.33 3.03
C ALA A 378 -4.42 15.51 2.96
N SER A 379 -4.89 16.70 2.57
CA SER A 379 -6.32 17.01 2.43
C SER A 379 -6.97 16.15 1.35
N VAL A 380 -6.29 15.99 0.23
CA VAL A 380 -6.73 15.16 -0.91
C VAL A 380 -6.88 13.70 -0.51
N CYS A 381 -5.80 13.10 0.01
CA CYS A 381 -5.78 11.69 0.37
C CYS A 381 -6.81 11.40 1.45
N GLY A 382 -6.91 12.27 2.45
CA GLY A 382 -7.92 12.14 3.50
C GLY A 382 -9.36 12.15 2.99
N TYR A 383 -9.70 13.06 2.07
CA TYR A 383 -11.04 13.13 1.46
C TYR A 383 -11.35 11.90 0.58
N MET A 384 -10.37 11.44 -0.22
CA MET A 384 -10.51 10.25 -1.05
C MET A 384 -10.70 8.99 -0.22
N ALA A 385 -9.88 8.80 0.83
CA ALA A 385 -10.05 7.70 1.76
C ALA A 385 -11.46 7.71 2.36
N GLY A 386 -11.95 8.86 2.79
CA GLY A 386 -13.30 9.00 3.33
C GLY A 386 -14.42 8.60 2.36
N LEU A 387 -14.26 8.86 1.06
CA LEU A 387 -15.25 8.51 0.04
C LEU A 387 -15.24 7.04 -0.37
N ILE A 388 -14.06 6.48 -0.66
CA ILE A 388 -13.94 5.19 -1.37
C ILE A 388 -13.16 4.11 -0.61
N GLY A 389 -12.66 4.41 0.59
CA GLY A 389 -11.77 3.52 1.33
C GLY A 389 -10.31 3.91 1.16
N ALA A 390 -9.49 3.62 2.17
CA ALA A 390 -8.06 3.87 2.13
C ALA A 390 -7.35 2.98 1.10
N SER A 391 -7.77 1.71 0.98
CA SER A 391 -7.16 0.73 0.07
C SER A 391 -7.46 1.01 -1.40
N ASN A 392 -8.60 1.66 -1.69
CA ASN A 392 -8.98 2.05 -3.04
C ASN A 392 -8.62 3.52 -3.36
N SER A 393 -8.08 4.24 -2.39
CA SER A 393 -7.64 5.62 -2.58
C SER A 393 -6.49 5.67 -3.59
N PRO A 394 -6.45 6.65 -4.51
CA PRO A 394 -5.43 6.74 -5.55
C PRO A 394 -4.08 7.27 -5.02
N ILE A 395 -3.58 6.72 -3.90
CA ILE A 395 -2.36 7.19 -3.23
C ILE A 395 -1.16 7.14 -4.18
N SER A 396 -1.01 6.04 -4.94
CA SER A 396 0.09 5.91 -5.91
C SER A 396 0.04 7.01 -6.97
N SER A 397 -1.15 7.40 -7.46
CA SER A 397 -1.28 8.51 -8.40
C SER A 397 -0.91 9.84 -7.75
N VAL A 398 -1.31 10.08 -6.50
CA VAL A 398 -0.92 11.30 -5.75
C VAL A 398 0.59 11.35 -5.51
N GLY A 399 1.25 10.22 -5.31
CA GLY A 399 2.71 10.15 -5.24
C GLY A 399 3.40 10.58 -6.53
N ILE A 400 2.86 10.18 -7.69
CA ILE A 400 3.39 10.59 -8.99
C ILE A 400 3.26 12.11 -9.16
N ILE A 401 2.18 12.72 -8.65
CA ILE A 401 2.04 14.19 -8.62
C ILE A 401 3.16 14.81 -7.79
N ALA A 402 3.41 14.28 -6.61
CA ALA A 402 4.44 14.80 -5.73
C ALA A 402 5.82 14.71 -6.39
N VAL A 403 6.13 13.58 -7.04
CA VAL A 403 7.37 13.39 -7.81
C VAL A 403 7.43 14.38 -8.97
N LEU A 404 6.43 14.42 -9.86
CA LEU A 404 6.39 15.33 -11.02
C LEU A 404 6.51 16.80 -10.62
N ALA A 405 5.75 17.23 -9.61
CA ALA A 405 5.76 18.61 -9.15
C ALA A 405 7.11 18.97 -8.52
N ALA A 406 7.71 18.05 -7.75
CA ALA A 406 9.06 18.23 -7.22
C ALA A 406 10.10 18.27 -8.36
N SER A 407 10.03 17.35 -9.32
CA SER A 407 10.92 17.31 -10.49
C SER A 407 10.87 18.61 -11.28
N LEU A 408 9.68 19.10 -11.62
CA LEU A 408 9.52 20.35 -12.38
C LEU A 408 10.01 21.57 -11.59
N LEU A 409 9.76 21.60 -10.28
CA LEU A 409 10.22 22.67 -9.41
C LEU A 409 11.74 22.69 -9.29
N ILE A 410 12.36 21.53 -9.06
CA ILE A 410 13.81 21.37 -8.98
C ILE A 410 14.44 21.71 -10.33
N ALA A 411 13.91 21.19 -11.44
CA ALA A 411 14.36 21.50 -12.79
C ALA A 411 14.27 23.00 -13.12
N ALA A 412 13.24 23.70 -12.64
CA ALA A 412 13.12 25.14 -12.84
C ALA A 412 14.23 25.93 -12.11
N VAL A 413 14.67 25.44 -10.95
CA VAL A 413 15.72 26.07 -10.12
C VAL A 413 17.11 25.71 -10.63
N THR A 414 17.32 24.50 -11.14
CA THR A 414 18.61 23.99 -11.61
C THR A 414 18.81 24.12 -13.12
N ARG A 415 17.93 24.84 -13.81
CA ARG A 415 18.06 25.11 -15.25
C ARG A 415 19.35 25.85 -15.57
N GLY A 416 20.16 25.27 -16.45
CA GLY A 416 21.41 25.87 -16.91
C GLY A 416 22.60 25.68 -15.95
N THR A 417 22.45 24.82 -14.94
CA THR A 417 23.55 24.43 -14.05
C THR A 417 24.26 23.19 -14.61
N SER A 418 25.48 22.91 -14.15
CA SER A 418 26.24 21.69 -14.48
C SER A 418 25.89 20.51 -13.57
N ALA A 419 24.67 20.50 -13.02
CA ALA A 419 24.22 19.44 -12.14
C ALA A 419 23.99 18.13 -12.93
N GLU A 420 24.53 17.04 -12.42
CA GLU A 420 24.34 15.70 -12.95
C GLU A 420 22.87 15.28 -12.81
N PRO A 421 22.26 14.71 -13.88
CA PRO A 421 20.87 14.26 -13.86
C PRO A 421 20.57 13.29 -12.71
N LEU A 422 21.50 12.39 -12.39
CA LEU A 422 21.34 11.39 -11.34
C LEU A 422 21.08 12.02 -9.97
N SER A 423 21.88 13.03 -9.59
CA SER A 423 21.73 13.75 -8.31
C SER A 423 20.40 14.50 -8.24
N LEU A 424 19.94 15.09 -9.34
CA LEU A 424 18.66 15.79 -9.42
C LEU A 424 17.47 14.82 -9.30
N VAL A 425 17.54 13.67 -9.96
CA VAL A 425 16.53 12.61 -9.84
C VAL A 425 16.47 12.10 -8.41
N ALA A 426 17.62 11.77 -7.82
CA ALA A 426 17.68 11.24 -6.47
C ALA A 426 17.19 12.26 -5.43
N TYR A 427 17.63 13.52 -5.52
CA TYR A 427 17.14 14.60 -4.65
C TYR A 427 15.64 14.80 -4.76
N THR A 428 15.10 14.67 -5.98
CA THR A 428 13.67 14.76 -6.22
C THR A 428 12.90 13.61 -5.57
N LEU A 429 13.33 12.36 -5.77
CA LEU A 429 12.70 11.19 -5.17
C LEU A 429 12.76 11.25 -3.64
N PHE A 430 13.89 11.71 -3.08
CA PHE A 430 14.05 11.89 -1.64
C PHE A 430 13.10 12.95 -1.08
N THR A 431 12.99 14.11 -1.74
CA THR A 431 12.04 15.18 -1.37
C THR A 431 10.59 14.68 -1.49
N ALA A 432 10.26 13.97 -2.56
CA ALA A 432 8.94 13.42 -2.80
C ALA A 432 8.59 12.30 -1.80
N ALA A 433 9.55 11.53 -1.32
CA ALA A 433 9.34 10.49 -0.30
C ALA A 433 8.78 11.09 1.01
N ILE A 434 9.23 12.28 1.42
CA ILE A 434 8.70 12.97 2.60
C ILE A 434 7.23 13.36 2.38
N VAL A 435 6.90 13.92 1.21
CA VAL A 435 5.51 14.24 0.82
C VAL A 435 4.65 12.98 0.72
N PHE A 436 5.22 11.88 0.25
CA PHE A 436 4.55 10.59 0.16
C PHE A 436 4.27 10.00 1.55
N GLY A 437 5.18 10.14 2.50
CA GLY A 437 4.95 9.82 3.91
C GLY A 437 3.78 10.60 4.51
N ILE A 438 3.66 11.89 4.17
CA ILE A 438 2.52 12.73 4.57
C ILE A 438 1.21 12.20 3.96
N ALA A 439 1.24 11.88 2.66
CA ALA A 439 0.10 11.41 1.89
C ALA A 439 -0.48 10.10 2.43
N THR A 440 0.40 9.12 2.61
CA THR A 440 0.06 7.76 3.04
C THR A 440 -0.55 7.78 4.43
N ILE A 441 0.09 8.45 5.39
CA ILE A 441 -0.43 8.54 6.76
C ILE A 441 -1.74 9.33 6.82
N SER A 442 -1.86 10.45 6.10
CA SER A 442 -3.10 11.23 6.10
C SER A 442 -4.31 10.47 5.53
N ASN A 443 -4.05 9.58 4.57
CA ASN A 443 -5.07 8.72 3.95
C ASN A 443 -5.75 7.82 4.98
N ASP A 444 -4.95 7.04 5.72
CA ASP A 444 -5.48 6.00 6.61
C ASP A 444 -5.84 6.54 7.99
N ASN A 445 -5.13 7.57 8.48
CA ASN A 445 -5.43 8.17 9.77
C ASN A 445 -6.88 8.64 9.89
N LEU A 446 -7.48 9.19 8.82
CA LEU A 446 -8.87 9.63 8.90
C LEU A 446 -9.86 8.45 8.98
N GLN A 447 -9.53 7.29 8.39
CA GLN A 447 -10.29 6.05 8.60
C GLN A 447 -10.19 5.57 10.05
N ASP A 448 -8.98 5.62 10.61
CA ASP A 448 -8.75 5.21 11.99
C ASP A 448 -9.44 6.15 12.96
N LEU A 449 -9.33 7.47 12.75
CA LEU A 449 -10.02 8.46 13.57
C LEU A 449 -11.55 8.34 13.45
N LYS A 450 -12.08 7.91 12.29
CA LYS A 450 -13.50 7.53 12.17
C LYS A 450 -13.81 6.29 13.00
N THR A 451 -12.97 5.27 12.95
CA THR A 451 -13.10 4.05 13.77
C THR A 451 -13.19 4.41 15.24
N GLY A 452 -12.24 5.23 15.72
CA GLY A 452 -12.19 5.73 17.09
C GLY A 452 -13.42 6.54 17.48
N GLN A 453 -13.89 7.43 16.60
CA GLN A 453 -15.14 8.17 16.81
C GLN A 453 -16.33 7.22 17.03
N LEU A 454 -16.46 6.20 16.18
CA LEU A 454 -17.59 5.27 16.22
C LEU A 454 -17.59 4.38 17.46
N VAL A 455 -16.42 4.08 18.04
CA VAL A 455 -16.27 3.32 19.30
C VAL A 455 -16.15 4.21 20.55
N GLY A 456 -16.23 5.54 20.39
CA GLY A 456 -16.16 6.50 21.49
C GLY A 456 -14.78 6.65 22.12
N ALA A 457 -13.70 6.42 21.36
CA ALA A 457 -12.32 6.63 21.81
C ALA A 457 -11.99 8.13 21.98
N THR A 458 -11.06 8.46 22.89
CA THR A 458 -10.63 9.85 23.11
C THR A 458 -9.70 10.29 21.97
N PRO A 459 -10.05 11.35 21.19
CA PRO A 459 -9.32 11.68 19.96
C PRO A 459 -7.83 11.97 20.13
N TRP A 460 -7.42 12.77 21.11
CA TRP A 460 -5.99 13.07 21.31
C TRP A 460 -5.17 11.82 21.65
N LYS A 461 -5.74 10.84 22.38
CA LYS A 461 -5.03 9.59 22.70
C LYS A 461 -4.82 8.76 21.44
N GLN A 462 -5.82 8.75 20.57
CA GLN A 462 -5.72 8.10 19.28
C GLN A 462 -4.69 8.80 18.37
N GLN A 463 -4.64 10.13 18.37
CA GLN A 463 -3.63 10.90 17.63
C GLN A 463 -2.21 10.59 18.14
N VAL A 464 -2.02 10.46 19.45
CA VAL A 464 -0.75 10.00 20.03
C VAL A 464 -0.44 8.56 19.59
N ALA A 465 -1.44 7.67 19.56
CA ALA A 465 -1.27 6.31 19.07
C ALA A 465 -0.86 6.25 17.60
N LEU A 466 -1.38 7.14 16.74
CA LEU A 466 -0.96 7.28 15.35
C LEU A 466 0.52 7.69 15.25
N ILE A 467 0.97 8.66 16.06
CA ILE A 467 2.39 9.06 16.13
C ILE A 467 3.25 7.86 16.55
N ILE A 468 2.84 7.13 17.59
CA ILE A 468 3.56 5.94 18.06
C ILE A 468 3.65 4.88 16.95
N GLY A 469 2.54 4.63 16.24
CA GLY A 469 2.51 3.72 15.09
C GLY A 469 3.47 4.14 13.99
N VAL A 470 3.49 5.42 13.62
CA VAL A 470 4.46 5.96 12.67
C VAL A 470 5.90 5.69 13.12
N LEU A 471 6.23 5.92 14.40
CA LEU A 471 7.58 5.70 14.92
C LEU A 471 7.99 4.22 14.91
N PHE A 472 7.08 3.31 15.25
CA PHE A 472 7.33 1.87 15.09
C PHE A 472 7.56 1.51 13.63
N GLY A 473 6.68 1.97 12.73
CA GLY A 473 6.81 1.73 11.30
C GLY A 473 8.12 2.25 10.73
N SER A 474 8.51 3.49 11.08
CA SER A 474 9.73 4.12 10.58
C SER A 474 11.00 3.38 10.97
N VAL A 475 11.03 2.75 12.15
CA VAL A 475 12.17 1.94 12.61
C VAL A 475 12.19 0.57 11.92
N VAL A 476 11.02 0.01 11.60
CA VAL A 476 10.87 -1.33 11.02
C VAL A 476 11.09 -1.35 9.51
N ILE A 477 10.73 -0.29 8.79
CA ILE A 477 10.82 -0.22 7.32
C ILE A 477 12.26 -0.38 6.80
N PRO A 478 13.28 0.39 7.23
CA PRO A 478 14.64 0.31 6.70
C PRO A 478 15.27 -1.09 6.76
N PRO A 479 15.27 -1.82 7.90
CA PRO A 479 15.90 -3.13 7.96
C PRO A 479 15.19 -4.14 7.05
N ILE A 480 13.87 -4.05 6.91
CA ILE A 480 13.12 -4.93 5.99
C ILE A 480 13.47 -4.60 4.55
N LEU A 481 13.49 -3.31 4.17
CA LEU A 481 13.93 -2.87 2.84
C LEU A 481 15.35 -3.35 2.51
N GLN A 482 16.28 -3.23 3.46
CA GLN A 482 17.65 -3.69 3.30
C GLN A 482 17.73 -5.20 3.10
N VAL A 483 16.96 -5.96 3.87
CA VAL A 483 16.87 -7.43 3.72
C VAL A 483 16.24 -7.82 2.38
N MET A 484 15.22 -7.10 1.90
CA MET A 484 14.64 -7.33 0.57
C MET A 484 15.64 -7.08 -0.55
N LEU A 485 16.38 -5.97 -0.47
CA LEU A 485 17.41 -5.62 -1.46
C LEU A 485 18.53 -6.67 -1.49
N THR A 486 19.07 -7.05 -0.34
CA THR A 486 20.18 -8.01 -0.24
C THR A 486 19.77 -9.45 -0.52
N GLY A 487 18.54 -9.84 -0.15
CA GLY A 487 18.05 -11.20 -0.32
C GLY A 487 17.47 -11.51 -1.70
N PHE A 488 16.74 -10.56 -2.32
CA PHE A 488 16.11 -10.76 -3.63
C PHE A 488 16.61 -9.79 -4.71
N GLY A 489 16.95 -8.56 -4.33
CA GLY A 489 17.19 -7.48 -5.29
C GLY A 489 15.91 -6.98 -5.96
N PHE A 490 16.07 -6.00 -6.84
CA PHE A 490 15.00 -5.39 -7.63
C PHE A 490 15.26 -5.59 -9.11
N GLN A 491 14.22 -5.90 -9.87
CA GLN A 491 14.31 -6.12 -11.31
C GLN A 491 14.77 -4.83 -12.02
N GLY A 492 15.66 -4.99 -13.00
CA GLY A 492 16.24 -3.88 -13.75
C GLY A 492 17.54 -3.32 -13.16
N MET A 493 17.98 -3.79 -11.99
CA MET A 493 19.31 -3.50 -11.47
C MET A 493 20.34 -4.49 -12.01
N GLU A 494 21.60 -4.06 -12.10
CA GLU A 494 22.72 -4.95 -12.44
C GLU A 494 22.85 -6.07 -11.40
N GLY A 495 22.99 -7.32 -11.86
CA GLY A 495 23.06 -8.49 -10.97
C GLY A 495 21.72 -8.96 -10.40
N ALA A 496 20.59 -8.40 -10.82
CA ALA A 496 19.26 -8.89 -10.41
C ALA A 496 19.01 -10.33 -10.95
N GLY A 497 18.79 -11.27 -10.03
CA GLY A 497 18.47 -12.67 -10.36
C GLY A 497 17.01 -12.88 -10.77
N GLU A 498 16.66 -14.13 -11.11
CA GLU A 498 15.31 -14.53 -11.54
C GLU A 498 14.22 -14.23 -10.49
N ASP A 499 14.57 -14.32 -9.21
CA ASP A 499 13.65 -14.08 -8.07
C ASP A 499 13.59 -12.61 -7.62
N ALA A 500 14.23 -11.69 -8.35
CA ALA A 500 14.22 -10.26 -8.01
C ALA A 500 12.79 -9.68 -7.99
N LEU A 501 12.55 -8.78 -7.04
CA LEU A 501 11.24 -8.16 -6.86
C LEU A 501 10.99 -7.11 -7.96
N ALA A 502 9.78 -7.07 -8.49
CA ALA A 502 9.46 -6.21 -9.63
C ALA A 502 9.45 -4.70 -9.29
N ALA A 503 9.12 -4.33 -8.05
CA ALA A 503 9.04 -2.95 -7.54
C ALA A 503 8.36 -1.96 -8.52
N PRO A 504 7.18 -2.29 -9.10
CA PRO A 504 6.60 -1.55 -10.22
C PRO A 504 6.30 -0.07 -9.92
N GLN A 505 5.90 0.24 -8.68
CA GLN A 505 5.59 1.61 -8.29
C GLN A 505 6.85 2.45 -8.17
N ALA A 506 7.92 1.90 -7.58
CA ALA A 506 9.21 2.57 -7.49
C ALA A 506 9.81 2.81 -8.88
N ALA A 507 9.73 1.81 -9.76
CA ALA A 507 10.15 1.93 -11.16
C ALA A 507 9.40 3.04 -11.91
N LEU A 508 8.08 3.15 -11.69
CA LEU A 508 7.28 4.20 -12.29
C LEU A 508 7.69 5.59 -11.77
N MET A 509 7.86 5.74 -10.46
CA MET A 509 8.28 7.02 -9.86
C MET A 509 9.67 7.45 -10.34
N SER A 510 10.65 6.52 -10.35
CA SER A 510 12.00 6.81 -10.82
C SER A 510 12.01 7.15 -12.30
N SER A 511 11.31 6.40 -13.15
CA SER A 511 11.23 6.68 -14.59
C SER A 511 10.62 8.04 -14.89
N VAL A 512 9.57 8.43 -14.16
CA VAL A 512 8.93 9.74 -14.30
C VAL A 512 9.88 10.87 -13.89
N ALA A 513 10.65 10.69 -12.81
CA ALA A 513 11.66 11.66 -12.39
C ALA A 513 12.82 11.73 -13.39
N SER A 514 13.39 10.58 -13.79
CA SER A 514 14.47 10.47 -14.78
C SER A 514 14.08 11.11 -16.11
N GLY A 515 12.85 10.89 -16.58
CA GLY A 515 12.40 11.50 -17.84
C GLY A 515 12.33 13.04 -17.83
N ILE A 516 12.42 13.70 -16.67
CA ILE A 516 12.48 15.16 -16.59
C ILE A 516 13.93 15.67 -16.68
N PHE A 517 14.89 14.91 -16.15
CA PHE A 517 16.28 15.34 -15.99
C PHE A 517 17.26 14.67 -16.94
N ASP A 518 16.95 13.47 -17.42
CA ASP A 518 17.82 12.59 -18.18
C ASP A 518 17.24 12.31 -19.58
N ASN A 519 18.10 12.31 -20.59
CA ASN A 519 17.79 11.94 -21.97
C ASN A 519 18.06 10.46 -22.27
N SER A 520 18.44 9.66 -21.27
CA SER A 520 18.82 8.24 -21.43
C SER A 520 17.66 7.28 -21.71
N LEU A 521 16.41 7.69 -21.42
CA LEU A 521 15.24 6.85 -21.66
C LEU A 521 14.92 6.76 -23.17
N ASP A 522 14.65 5.55 -23.67
CA ASP A 522 14.07 5.39 -25.00
C ASP A 522 12.61 5.86 -24.98
N TRP A 523 12.45 7.14 -25.29
CA TRP A 523 11.16 7.82 -25.34
C TRP A 523 10.19 7.19 -26.34
N ASN A 524 10.68 6.47 -27.36
CA ASN A 524 9.78 5.81 -28.30
C ASN A 524 8.98 4.71 -27.60
N LEU A 525 9.61 3.93 -26.72
CA LEU A 525 8.93 2.89 -25.93
C LEU A 525 7.91 3.52 -24.98
N ILE A 526 8.32 4.57 -24.25
CA ILE A 526 7.46 5.27 -23.29
C ILE A 526 6.25 5.91 -24.01
N PHE A 527 6.45 6.59 -25.14
CA PHE A 527 5.37 7.21 -25.89
C PHE A 527 4.45 6.18 -26.55
N THR A 528 4.98 5.05 -27.01
CA THR A 528 4.16 3.92 -27.48
C THR A 528 3.25 3.42 -26.35
N GLY A 529 3.83 3.25 -25.15
CA GLY A 529 3.08 2.93 -23.94
C GLY A 529 2.00 3.96 -23.63
N ALA A 530 2.34 5.25 -23.66
CA ALA A 530 1.41 6.33 -23.41
C ALA A 530 0.28 6.38 -24.46
N ALA A 531 0.55 6.06 -25.72
CA ALA A 531 -0.48 5.96 -26.76
C ALA A 531 -1.45 4.81 -26.47
N ILE A 532 -0.94 3.63 -26.10
CA ILE A 532 -1.76 2.49 -25.67
C ILE A 532 -2.61 2.89 -24.46
N GLY A 533 -1.99 3.50 -23.44
CA GLY A 533 -2.67 3.97 -22.25
C GLY A 533 -3.76 5.01 -22.54
N ALA A 534 -3.55 5.93 -23.49
CA ALA A 534 -4.56 6.89 -23.93
C ALA A 534 -5.77 6.21 -24.58
N VAL A 535 -5.56 5.18 -25.40
CA VAL A 535 -6.64 4.36 -25.95
C VAL A 535 -7.41 3.65 -24.84
N LEU A 536 -6.71 3.04 -23.88
CA LEU A 536 -7.32 2.37 -22.73
C LEU A 536 -8.14 3.33 -21.85
N ILE A 537 -7.66 4.55 -21.66
CA ILE A 537 -8.38 5.63 -20.98
C ILE A 537 -9.71 5.93 -21.69
N ILE A 538 -9.69 6.06 -23.02
CA ILE A 538 -10.90 6.31 -23.81
C ILE A 538 -11.89 5.15 -23.64
N ILE A 539 -11.40 3.90 -23.71
CA ILE A 539 -12.22 2.71 -23.50
C ILE A 539 -12.85 2.71 -22.10
N ASP A 540 -12.08 2.95 -21.05
CA ASP A 540 -12.58 3.00 -19.66
C ASP A 540 -13.64 4.09 -19.47
N GLU A 541 -13.43 5.27 -20.06
CA GLU A 541 -14.36 6.39 -19.97
C GLU A 541 -15.68 6.08 -20.68
N VAL A 542 -15.61 5.47 -21.87
CA VAL A 542 -16.80 5.05 -22.60
C VAL A 542 -17.54 3.95 -21.84
N LEU A 543 -16.84 2.96 -21.29
CA LEU A 543 -17.44 1.88 -20.50
C LEU A 543 -18.15 2.43 -19.25
N ARG A 544 -17.51 3.34 -18.50
CA ARG A 544 -18.10 3.93 -17.29
C ARG A 544 -19.30 4.83 -17.58
N LYS A 545 -19.31 5.51 -18.73
CA LYS A 545 -20.46 6.34 -19.16
C LYS A 545 -21.63 5.50 -19.67
N THR A 546 -21.36 4.38 -20.32
CA THR A 546 -22.39 3.54 -20.96
C THR A 546 -22.91 2.45 -20.05
N THR A 547 -22.12 1.98 -19.07
CA THR A 547 -22.49 0.88 -18.18
C THR A 547 -22.13 1.20 -16.73
N SER A 548 -23.06 0.94 -15.80
CA SER A 548 -22.82 1.09 -14.36
C SER A 548 -22.01 -0.05 -13.72
N LYS A 549 -21.75 -1.12 -14.48
CA LYS A 549 -21.20 -2.39 -13.98
C LYS A 549 -19.77 -2.69 -14.43
N TYR A 550 -19.28 -2.05 -15.49
CA TYR A 550 -17.99 -2.38 -16.10
C TYR A 550 -17.02 -1.20 -16.05
N SER A 551 -15.76 -1.51 -15.78
CA SER A 551 -14.64 -0.57 -15.85
C SER A 551 -13.39 -1.33 -16.26
N LEU A 552 -12.46 -0.63 -16.92
CA LEU A 552 -11.19 -1.17 -17.36
C LEU A 552 -10.10 -0.22 -16.89
N SER A 553 -9.67 -0.36 -15.64
CA SER A 553 -8.68 0.55 -15.04
C SER A 553 -7.39 0.59 -15.88
N PRO A 554 -7.05 1.72 -16.54
CA PRO A 554 -5.88 1.78 -17.41
C PRO A 554 -4.57 1.55 -16.64
N LEU A 555 -4.51 1.97 -15.37
CA LEU A 555 -3.36 1.71 -14.49
C LEU A 555 -3.16 0.21 -14.24
N ALA A 556 -4.25 -0.53 -14.02
CA ALA A 556 -4.21 -1.97 -13.83
C ALA A 556 -3.81 -2.72 -15.12
N VAL A 557 -4.27 -2.24 -16.28
CA VAL A 557 -3.79 -2.75 -17.58
C VAL A 557 -2.28 -2.52 -17.71
N GLY A 558 -1.80 -1.31 -17.40
CA GLY A 558 -0.37 -0.99 -17.39
C GLY A 558 0.45 -1.87 -16.43
N MET A 559 -0.05 -2.13 -15.22
CA MET A 559 0.59 -3.08 -14.30
C MET A 559 0.63 -4.50 -14.89
N GLY A 560 -0.45 -4.93 -15.57
CA GLY A 560 -0.46 -6.22 -16.26
C GLY A 560 0.49 -6.28 -17.46
N MET A 561 0.80 -5.15 -18.07
CA MET A 561 1.81 -5.03 -19.12
C MET A 561 3.24 -5.07 -18.58
N TYR A 562 3.47 -4.53 -17.38
CA TYR A 562 4.77 -4.39 -16.74
C TYR A 562 5.21 -5.63 -15.95
N LEU A 563 4.28 -6.28 -15.25
CA LEU A 563 4.60 -7.42 -14.39
C LEU A 563 4.80 -8.71 -15.21
N PRO A 564 5.74 -9.59 -14.80
CA PRO A 564 5.89 -10.92 -15.41
C PRO A 564 4.57 -11.68 -15.50
N ALA A 565 4.36 -12.42 -16.59
CA ALA A 565 3.11 -13.17 -16.83
C ALA A 565 2.75 -14.11 -15.66
N SER A 566 3.76 -14.71 -15.02
CA SER A 566 3.62 -15.60 -13.87
C SER A 566 2.96 -14.92 -12.66
N LEU A 567 3.29 -13.65 -12.38
CA LEU A 567 2.67 -12.87 -11.30
C LEU A 567 1.30 -12.34 -11.73
N THR A 568 1.17 -11.93 -12.99
CA THR A 568 -0.02 -11.25 -13.47
C THR A 568 -1.22 -12.17 -13.69
N ILE A 569 -1.02 -13.43 -14.12
CA ILE A 569 -2.14 -14.35 -14.43
C ILE A 569 -2.85 -14.86 -13.17
N ILE A 570 -2.13 -14.99 -12.05
CA ILE A 570 -2.68 -15.57 -10.84
C ILE A 570 -3.60 -14.60 -10.06
N ILE A 571 -3.36 -13.29 -10.16
CA ILE A 571 -4.19 -12.25 -9.53
C ILE A 571 -5.65 -12.29 -10.06
N PRO A 572 -5.91 -12.32 -11.38
CA PRO A 572 -7.23 -12.54 -11.96
C PRO A 572 -7.91 -13.83 -11.48
N ILE A 573 -7.15 -14.92 -11.32
CA ILE A 573 -7.70 -16.18 -10.78
C ILE A 573 -8.17 -15.97 -9.33
N GLY A 574 -7.37 -15.29 -8.51
CA GLY A 574 -7.76 -14.88 -7.16
C GLY A 574 -9.02 -14.02 -7.14
N ALA A 575 -9.15 -13.07 -8.08
CA ALA A 575 -10.32 -12.21 -8.22
C ALA A 575 -11.59 -12.99 -8.61
N ILE A 576 -11.47 -13.98 -9.50
CA ILE A 576 -12.57 -14.88 -9.86
C ILE A 576 -13.01 -15.71 -8.64
N LEU A 577 -12.05 -16.26 -7.89
CA LEU A 577 -12.32 -17.03 -6.68
C LEU A 577 -13.02 -16.17 -5.60
N GLY A 578 -12.52 -14.95 -5.38
CA GLY A 578 -13.13 -13.96 -4.50
C GLY A 578 -14.57 -13.63 -4.93
N TYR A 579 -14.79 -13.37 -6.22
CA TYR A 579 -16.14 -13.13 -6.76
C TYR A 579 -17.11 -14.28 -6.47
N PHE A 580 -16.70 -15.54 -6.69
CA PHE A 580 -17.53 -16.69 -6.38
C PHE A 580 -17.74 -16.90 -4.87
N TYR A 581 -16.74 -16.58 -4.05
CA TYR A 581 -16.87 -16.60 -2.61
C TYR A 581 -17.89 -15.55 -2.13
N ASP A 582 -17.77 -14.31 -2.58
CA ASP A 582 -18.67 -13.21 -2.19
C ASP A 582 -20.10 -13.43 -2.68
N LYS A 583 -20.27 -13.97 -3.89
CA LYS A 583 -21.58 -14.37 -4.42
C LYS A 583 -22.23 -15.46 -3.58
N TRP A 584 -21.44 -16.35 -3.00
CA TRP A 584 -21.92 -17.37 -2.06
C TRP A 584 -22.19 -16.78 -0.67
N ALA A 585 -21.32 -15.89 -0.18
CA ALA A 585 -21.42 -15.22 1.11
C ALA A 585 -22.68 -14.34 1.18
N ALA A 586 -23.04 -13.68 0.07
CA ALA A 586 -24.24 -12.88 -0.07
C ALA A 586 -25.56 -13.66 0.11
N LYS A 587 -25.51 -15.00 0.06
CA LYS A 587 -26.68 -15.89 0.25
C LYS A 587 -26.75 -16.49 1.66
N GLN A 588 -25.82 -16.15 2.56
CA GLN A 588 -25.79 -16.67 3.93
C GLN A 588 -26.67 -15.82 4.85
N SER A 589 -26.94 -16.35 6.05
CA SER A 589 -27.75 -15.67 7.09
C SER A 589 -27.16 -14.33 7.52
N ASN A 590 -25.84 -14.24 7.62
CA ASN A 590 -25.10 -13.01 7.89
C ASN A 590 -24.10 -12.72 6.74
N PRO A 591 -24.53 -12.00 5.68
CA PRO A 591 -23.70 -11.69 4.52
C PRO A 591 -22.41 -10.93 4.85
N ASP A 592 -22.48 -9.96 5.76
CA ASP A 592 -21.34 -9.08 6.07
C ASP A 592 -20.26 -9.83 6.84
N PHE A 593 -20.64 -10.64 7.84
CA PHE A 593 -19.72 -11.59 8.48
C PHE A 593 -19.10 -12.57 7.48
N SER A 594 -19.93 -13.12 6.58
CA SER A 594 -19.49 -14.13 5.62
C SER A 594 -18.46 -13.57 4.63
N LYS A 595 -18.69 -12.37 4.10
CA LYS A 595 -17.74 -11.66 3.23
C LYS A 595 -16.47 -11.30 3.99
N ARG A 596 -16.60 -10.78 5.22
CA ARG A 596 -15.46 -10.48 6.12
C ARG A 596 -14.56 -11.69 6.31
N MET A 597 -15.10 -12.90 6.48
CA MET A 597 -14.27 -14.12 6.56
C MET A 597 -13.46 -14.39 5.28
N GLY A 598 -13.98 -14.02 4.11
CA GLY A 598 -13.24 -14.08 2.84
C GLY A 598 -12.08 -13.08 2.82
N THR A 599 -12.33 -11.84 3.22
CA THR A 599 -11.30 -10.79 3.37
C THR A 599 -10.21 -11.22 4.36
N LEU A 600 -10.58 -11.76 5.52
CA LEU A 600 -9.63 -12.25 6.53
C LEU A 600 -8.81 -13.45 6.02
N LEU A 601 -9.41 -14.33 5.22
CA LEU A 601 -8.67 -15.43 4.57
C LEU A 601 -7.64 -14.86 3.60
N ALA A 602 -8.05 -13.93 2.74
CA ALA A 602 -7.16 -13.28 1.79
C ALA A 602 -5.99 -12.57 2.50
N THR A 603 -6.26 -11.84 3.59
CA THR A 603 -5.22 -11.27 4.45
C THR A 603 -4.31 -12.34 5.03
N GLY A 604 -4.85 -13.45 5.55
CA GLY A 604 -4.05 -14.56 6.07
C GLY A 604 -3.09 -15.12 5.02
N LEU A 605 -3.58 -15.38 3.80
CA LEU A 605 -2.76 -15.85 2.69
C LEU A 605 -1.64 -14.86 2.34
N ILE A 606 -1.94 -13.56 2.30
CA ILE A 606 -0.94 -12.53 2.05
C ILE A 606 0.12 -12.49 3.15
N VAL A 607 -0.30 -12.35 4.42
CA VAL A 607 0.61 -12.21 5.56
C VAL A 607 1.51 -13.44 5.71
N GLY A 608 0.97 -14.65 5.52
CA GLY A 608 1.73 -15.89 5.67
C GLY A 608 2.92 -15.99 4.71
N GLU A 609 2.67 -15.86 3.41
CA GLU A 609 3.75 -15.90 2.42
C GLU A 609 4.65 -14.66 2.52
N SER A 610 4.12 -13.46 2.76
CA SER A 610 4.97 -12.28 2.88
C SER A 610 5.92 -12.34 4.07
N LEU A 611 5.47 -12.81 5.25
CA LEU A 611 6.34 -12.98 6.41
C LEU A 611 7.42 -14.03 6.15
N PHE A 612 7.05 -15.16 5.54
CA PHE A 612 8.03 -16.15 5.13
C PHE A 612 9.01 -15.56 4.10
N GLY A 613 8.54 -14.77 3.14
CA GLY A 613 9.38 -14.08 2.16
C GLY A 613 10.41 -13.17 2.81
N VAL A 614 10.04 -12.42 3.86
CA VAL A 614 10.98 -11.60 4.64
C VAL A 614 12.01 -12.46 5.38
N VAL A 615 11.58 -13.57 5.98
CA VAL A 615 12.50 -14.52 6.64
C VAL A 615 13.44 -15.17 5.63
N ASN A 616 12.94 -15.59 4.47
CA ASN A 616 13.74 -16.20 3.42
C ASN A 616 14.80 -15.23 2.89
N ALA A 617 14.42 -13.98 2.61
CA ALA A 617 15.37 -12.95 2.21
C ALA A 617 16.45 -12.71 3.29
N ALA A 618 16.08 -12.72 4.58
CA ALA A 618 17.05 -12.59 5.66
C ALA A 618 18.04 -13.77 5.71
N ILE A 619 17.55 -14.99 5.44
CA ILE A 619 18.37 -16.20 5.36
C ILE A 619 19.34 -16.10 4.17
N ILE A 620 18.87 -15.70 2.99
CA ILE A 620 19.70 -15.52 1.78
C ILE A 620 20.74 -14.43 2.01
N ALA A 621 20.33 -13.28 2.56
CA ALA A 621 21.24 -12.19 2.89
C ALA A 621 22.32 -12.61 3.90
N ALA A 622 21.96 -13.39 4.93
CA ALA A 622 22.90 -13.92 5.92
C ALA A 622 23.87 -14.96 5.33
N ALA A 623 23.46 -15.66 4.27
CA ALA A 623 24.30 -16.61 3.54
C ALA A 623 25.15 -15.97 2.43
N GLY A 624 25.18 -14.62 2.34
CA GLY A 624 25.99 -13.92 1.34
C GLY A 624 25.43 -14.00 -0.09
N GLY A 625 24.11 -14.21 -0.24
CA GLY A 625 23.44 -14.31 -1.54
C GLY A 625 23.26 -15.75 -2.03
N GLU A 626 23.85 -16.75 -1.35
CA GLU A 626 23.49 -18.14 -1.57
C GLU A 626 22.05 -18.41 -1.09
N SER A 627 21.36 -19.36 -1.72
CA SER A 627 20.01 -19.77 -1.32
C SER A 627 20.06 -21.07 -0.50
N PRO A 628 20.37 -21.01 0.82
CA PRO A 628 20.67 -22.19 1.63
C PRO A 628 19.46 -23.09 1.87
N LEU A 629 18.25 -22.60 1.58
CA LEU A 629 17.04 -23.42 1.69
C LEU A 629 16.88 -24.36 0.50
N GLU A 630 17.57 -24.15 -0.62
CA GLU A 630 17.51 -25.00 -1.82
C GLU A 630 18.10 -26.40 -1.57
N ILE A 631 17.30 -27.27 -0.96
CA ILE A 631 17.70 -28.62 -0.57
C ILE A 631 17.43 -29.62 -1.70
N PHE A 632 16.43 -29.36 -2.54
CA PHE A 632 16.04 -30.21 -3.65
C PHE A 632 16.51 -29.64 -4.99
N GLU A 633 16.77 -30.51 -5.98
CA GLU A 633 17.21 -30.10 -7.31
C GLU A 633 16.09 -29.45 -8.17
N GLY A 634 14.83 -29.54 -7.72
CA GLY A 634 13.67 -29.06 -8.47
C GLY A 634 13.30 -29.96 -9.67
N GLY A 635 12.71 -29.38 -10.72
CA GLY A 635 12.39 -30.06 -11.97
C GLY A 635 10.92 -30.43 -12.16
N THR A 636 10.63 -31.33 -13.11
CA THR A 636 9.24 -31.60 -13.54
C THR A 636 8.34 -32.14 -12.43
N VAL A 637 8.91 -32.93 -11.52
CA VAL A 637 8.17 -33.47 -10.37
C VAL A 637 7.81 -32.37 -9.37
N SER A 638 8.74 -31.44 -9.08
CA SER A 638 8.44 -30.30 -8.20
C SER A 638 7.42 -29.35 -8.83
N ASN A 639 7.42 -29.19 -10.16
CA ASN A 639 6.39 -28.44 -10.89
C ASN A 639 5.01 -29.08 -10.72
N ALA A 640 4.89 -30.39 -10.96
CA ALA A 640 3.64 -31.12 -10.84
C ALA A 640 3.10 -31.13 -9.40
N LEU A 641 3.97 -31.42 -8.43
CA LEU A 641 3.62 -31.37 -7.00
C LEU A 641 3.22 -29.97 -6.56
N GLY A 642 3.92 -28.94 -7.03
CA GLY A 642 3.60 -27.54 -6.75
C GLY A 642 2.20 -27.18 -7.21
N ILE A 643 1.85 -27.50 -8.46
CA ILE A 643 0.50 -27.23 -9.00
C ILE A 643 -0.56 -27.97 -8.18
N ILE A 644 -0.35 -29.25 -7.87
CA ILE A 644 -1.31 -30.06 -7.10
C ILE A 644 -1.52 -29.48 -5.70
N LEU A 645 -0.43 -29.26 -4.97
CA LEU A 645 -0.48 -28.73 -3.60
C LEU A 645 -1.07 -27.32 -3.58
N PHE A 646 -0.76 -26.51 -4.59
CA PHE A 646 -1.34 -25.18 -4.73
C PHE A 646 -2.87 -25.24 -4.92
N VAL A 647 -3.37 -26.03 -5.87
CA VAL A 647 -4.81 -26.18 -6.12
C VAL A 647 -5.53 -26.76 -4.90
N VAL A 648 -4.94 -27.78 -4.27
CA VAL A 648 -5.48 -28.40 -3.04
C VAL A 648 -5.50 -27.40 -1.89
N GLY A 649 -4.41 -26.65 -1.69
CA GLY A 649 -4.29 -25.64 -0.63
C GLY A 649 -5.32 -24.52 -0.77
N VAL A 650 -5.47 -23.97 -1.98
CA VAL A 650 -6.50 -22.96 -2.28
C VAL A 650 -7.90 -23.54 -2.04
N GLY A 651 -8.18 -24.73 -2.59
CA GLY A 651 -9.48 -25.39 -2.43
C GLY A 651 -9.82 -25.68 -0.98
N PHE A 652 -8.85 -26.15 -0.19
CA PHE A 652 -8.99 -26.40 1.24
C PHE A 652 -9.24 -25.10 2.00
N ALA A 653 -8.43 -24.06 1.78
CA ALA A 653 -8.54 -22.77 2.45
C ALA A 653 -9.95 -22.18 2.30
N TYR A 654 -10.46 -22.08 1.07
CA TYR A 654 -11.80 -21.54 0.81
C TYR A 654 -12.92 -22.45 1.36
N ARG A 655 -12.83 -23.78 1.19
CA ARG A 655 -13.85 -24.71 1.72
C ARG A 655 -13.89 -24.69 3.24
N TRP A 656 -12.73 -24.67 3.88
CA TRP A 656 -12.62 -24.62 5.33
C TRP A 656 -13.18 -23.30 5.87
N THR A 657 -12.89 -22.16 5.25
CA THR A 657 -13.49 -20.86 5.62
C THR A 657 -15.01 -20.88 5.46
N LYS A 658 -15.54 -21.42 4.35
CA LYS A 658 -17.00 -21.61 4.18
C LYS A 658 -17.62 -22.45 5.30
N SER A 659 -16.92 -23.48 5.79
CA SER A 659 -17.38 -24.32 6.90
C SER A 659 -17.47 -23.57 8.25
N LYS A 660 -16.68 -22.50 8.44
CA LYS A 660 -16.72 -21.67 9.65
C LYS A 660 -17.87 -20.68 9.67
N VAL A 661 -18.33 -20.29 8.48
CA VAL A 661 -19.51 -19.45 8.30
C VAL A 661 -20.81 -20.25 8.43
N THR A 662 -20.87 -21.43 7.82
CA THR A 662 -22.11 -22.25 7.75
C THR A 662 -22.46 -23.02 9.03
N LYS A 663 -21.51 -23.22 9.93
CA LYS A 663 -21.72 -23.86 11.24
C LYS A 663 -22.14 -22.86 12.33
N SER A 664 -22.63 -21.67 11.95
CA SER A 664 -23.03 -20.61 12.87
C SER A 664 -24.54 -20.42 12.90
#